data_AF-A0A348P465-F1
#
_entry.id   AF-A0A348P465-F1
#
_cell.length_a   1.000
_cell.length_b   1.000
_cell.length_c   1.000
_cell.angle_alpha   90.00
_cell.angle_beta   90.00
_cell.angle_gamma   90.00
#
_symmetry.space_group_name_H-M   'P 1'
#
loop_
_entity.id
_entity.type
_entity.pdbx_description
1 polymer ?
#
loop_
_entity_poly.entity_id
_entity_poly.type
_entity_poly.pdbx_seq_one_letter_code
_entity_poly.pdbx_strand_id
1 'polypeptide(L)'
;MKKSIFLKVLATAISLLLLFSVVPSTLLSGLAVTPEQLTVGVMTDIHYYPRSLMGTNVNEFIEACRLNSNTAYLTEALLDAALENYAYQAQTKNIKYLFLPGDLARNGEYEAEKALAKKLEAFEDRTGIQVLVIDGNHDIRKGNASRFWNGEYVSTRWTEPEDFRDIYKNLGYDLADSFYTPSVGEAGQLSYAATLEGGYRFIALDGACYSSDNHSKGLNEGETRGNFTDGLLKWALNEIEKAKQQGLTVIGMTHFNIVEHYDHEENTMQAFVIDNWQEVCEKLADAGMNFMFTGHLHFHDIAQWTSDNGETMTDCATASLSSFPNFTRTVTFDNTAADGTVTVNYETHEVDELRPITAYGTTYPQPFKHQSFALNYGGGDLTDFGVRYVKYFLSMSIGPEIKKAGGLYNYLDSKFNLDSVIGNLLANTNLGQAEGITKTSIKLLLKTVAKQLENKYINNPENAYNLVEKILNKLVAVEVSDYPCTKFLEDYGVGSADRKGNFGDAVSSVLLYMYSGDEDRSDDPFMNDVLDRFYRGENAQEIYDTLYDIVINDVLKGELLPTIQIDPVAFFGVLTEEAKIDALNSVMDTVMGINGSIPKLDAGTLVSLILGLGITDYNSIEGLIDSFLDEYMTDSEMEVIAYEFYNFIYDFTTDELPHDLNETIVYSGKVPVTPTVEDLRLPSGVAVTFGDDSATARNICWYTKVGVTGTDIEIMPEGESGLLRRSRSASTVNIETKTERTTREYPGIDLGVFGILNYTLPVNRHYVKITGLEPGKRYVYRVGDAQRGWWSDYGVIETADNTDEFTFIHMSDEQGGIERQYDIVANTVKAAYANNPEAAFIMSSGDQVDKGTNFKQWNWLFNCASDNLMDTAFMPTAGNHEKSGSALTDNFILPNLPVQDKDNGVYYSFDYNNAHFIVLNTNDLNDDGTLTEDQLAWLKADAASSNADWKIVSIHKGVYSNGNHVDDKDVSGLRGQLATLMPELGIDLVLEGHDHVYLRTDAMSNNEVVKPQTANVTHNAIQYNAKVKPAGTVYAESGTAGVKHYNAKDPASTDELFPRAEMIYNTDKPMYSAIQIKGDRLFFDAYTVDGDNSTKVDSFAIAKTLTPMEAQANNITDSSVISADSTGGRAENQSDTNSGSKVSGSPHSPKTAGISLDSYVLIIPAAALAVIIAVIIIKKKLDDFYYA
;
A
#
# COMPACT_ATOMS: atom_id res chain seq x y z
N MET A 1 42.41 30.09 55.61
CA MET A 1 43.20 29.40 54.56
C MET A 1 42.33 28.88 53.39
N LYS A 2 41.26 29.59 52.97
CA LYS A 2 40.37 29.21 51.85
C LYS A 2 40.08 30.33 50.82
N LYS A 3 40.59 31.56 51.01
CA LYS A 3 40.40 32.68 50.06
C LYS A 3 41.57 32.92 49.09
N SER A 4 42.75 32.36 49.35
CA SER A 4 43.96 32.56 48.53
C SER A 4 44.11 31.56 47.35
N ILE A 5 43.37 30.45 47.36
CA ILE A 5 43.41 29.45 46.28
C ILE A 5 42.42 29.84 45.18
N PHE A 6 41.25 30.39 45.55
CA PHE A 6 40.21 30.81 44.59
C PHE A 6 40.63 32.01 43.71
N LEU A 7 41.37 32.99 44.26
CA LEU A 7 41.91 34.11 43.46
C LEU A 7 43.07 33.69 42.54
N LYS A 8 43.83 32.64 42.87
CA LYS A 8 44.90 32.13 41.99
C LYS A 8 44.32 31.32 40.83
N VAL A 9 43.28 30.52 41.08
CA VAL A 9 42.57 29.78 40.02
C VAL A 9 41.81 30.73 39.07
N LEU A 10 41.17 31.78 39.60
CA LEU A 10 40.47 32.77 38.78
C LEU A 10 41.44 33.65 37.96
N ALA A 11 42.60 34.02 38.52
CA ALA A 11 43.64 34.74 37.78
C ALA A 11 44.29 33.87 36.69
N THR A 12 44.53 32.58 36.94
CA THR A 12 45.06 31.65 35.92
C THR A 12 44.02 31.36 34.82
N ALA A 13 42.73 31.26 35.15
CA ALA A 13 41.66 31.09 34.17
C ALA A 13 41.47 32.34 33.29
N ILE A 14 41.51 33.55 33.87
CA ILE A 14 41.40 34.82 33.12
C ILE A 14 42.66 35.08 32.29
N SER A 15 43.86 34.73 32.77
CA SER A 15 45.08 34.81 31.98
C SER A 15 45.12 33.78 30.84
N LEU A 16 44.55 32.59 31.01
CA LEU A 16 44.37 31.62 29.92
C LEU A 16 43.33 32.10 28.90
N LEU A 17 42.19 32.64 29.34
CA LEU A 17 41.17 33.23 28.46
C LEU A 17 41.69 34.44 27.67
N LEU A 18 42.57 35.26 28.25
CA LEU A 18 43.21 36.39 27.55
C LEU A 18 44.40 35.97 26.66
N LEU A 19 45.04 34.83 26.94
CA LEU A 19 46.05 34.23 26.07
C LEU A 19 45.43 33.51 24.85
N PHE A 20 44.20 33.01 24.97
CA PHE A 20 43.42 32.50 23.83
C PHE A 20 42.79 33.61 22.97
N SER A 21 42.72 34.87 23.45
CA SER A 21 42.15 35.99 22.70
C SER A 21 43.18 36.85 21.92
N VAL A 22 44.47 36.48 21.90
CA VAL A 22 45.52 37.22 21.14
C VAL A 22 46.48 36.27 20.41
N VAL A 23 45.98 35.14 19.90
CA VAL A 23 46.63 34.45 18.79
C VAL A 23 45.85 34.86 17.54
N PRO A 24 46.44 35.60 16.58
CA PRO A 24 45.86 35.72 15.25
C PRO A 24 45.57 34.31 14.75
N SER A 25 44.35 34.07 14.33
CA SER A 25 43.83 32.85 13.70
C SER A 25 44.48 32.56 12.33
N THR A 26 45.76 32.89 12.17
CA THR A 26 46.54 32.75 10.94
C THR A 26 47.86 32.06 11.28
N LEU A 27 47.82 30.76 11.59
CA LEU A 27 48.95 29.83 11.47
C LEU A 27 48.51 28.40 11.83
N LEU A 28 47.54 27.89 11.10
CA LEU A 28 47.41 26.49 10.70
C LEU A 28 46.62 26.49 9.38
N SER A 29 47.08 27.29 8.41
CA SER A 29 46.89 26.94 7.01
C SER A 29 47.63 25.62 6.84
N GLY A 30 46.89 24.50 6.92
CA GLY A 30 47.31 23.29 6.25
C GLY A 30 47.72 23.68 4.84
N LEU A 31 48.80 23.10 4.33
CA LEU A 31 49.17 23.27 2.92
C LEU A 31 47.89 23.04 2.12
N ALA A 32 47.37 24.09 1.47
CA ALA A 32 46.18 23.97 0.64
C ALA A 32 46.49 22.87 -0.38
N VAL A 33 45.76 21.76 -0.30
CA VAL A 33 45.88 20.69 -1.30
C VAL A 33 45.46 21.32 -2.62
N THR A 34 46.29 21.16 -3.65
CA THR A 34 46.01 21.78 -4.95
C THR A 34 44.89 20.99 -5.61
N PRO A 35 43.74 21.62 -5.94
CA PRO A 35 42.68 20.98 -6.71
C PRO A 35 43.23 20.48 -8.05
N GLU A 36 42.83 19.28 -8.45
CA GLU A 36 43.23 18.66 -9.71
C GLU A 36 42.09 17.78 -10.23
N GLN A 37 42.05 17.56 -11.54
CA GLN A 37 41.14 16.57 -12.11
C GLN A 37 41.49 15.17 -11.61
N LEU A 38 40.45 14.40 -11.28
CA LEU A 38 40.56 13.03 -10.81
C LEU A 38 39.70 12.12 -11.68
N THR A 39 40.32 11.14 -12.33
CA THR A 39 39.60 10.11 -13.08
C THR A 39 39.67 8.77 -12.35
N VAL A 40 38.52 8.13 -12.16
CA VAL A 40 38.34 6.85 -11.48
C VAL A 40 37.56 5.86 -12.35
N GLY A 41 37.82 4.56 -12.19
CA GLY A 41 36.92 3.52 -12.68
C GLY A 41 35.90 3.13 -11.61
N VAL A 42 34.72 2.65 -12.02
CA VAL A 42 33.68 2.13 -11.13
C VAL A 42 33.06 0.85 -11.71
N MET A 43 33.09 -0.23 -10.94
CA MET A 43 32.38 -1.48 -11.24
C MET A 43 31.88 -2.13 -9.94
N THR A 44 30.74 -2.78 -9.98
CA THR A 44 30.05 -3.31 -8.79
C THR A 44 29.39 -4.66 -9.08
N ASP A 45 28.89 -5.33 -8.03
CA ASP A 45 28.07 -6.55 -8.12
C ASP A 45 28.75 -7.62 -8.98
N ILE A 46 30.04 -7.81 -8.69
CA ILE A 46 30.89 -8.78 -9.39
C ILE A 46 30.37 -10.19 -9.14
N HIS A 47 29.79 -10.42 -7.94
CA HIS A 47 29.31 -11.71 -7.47
C HIS A 47 30.28 -12.85 -7.79
N TYR A 48 31.57 -12.60 -7.57
CA TYR A 48 32.63 -13.46 -8.05
C TYR A 48 32.46 -14.88 -7.52
N TYR A 49 32.43 -15.85 -8.44
CA TYR A 49 32.27 -17.26 -8.10
C TYR A 49 33.37 -18.08 -8.76
N PRO A 50 34.46 -18.43 -8.06
CA PRO A 50 35.62 -19.06 -8.69
C PRO A 50 35.33 -20.50 -9.12
N ARG A 51 36.08 -20.96 -10.14
CA ARG A 51 35.97 -22.33 -10.66
C ARG A 51 36.08 -23.42 -9.58
N SER A 52 36.84 -23.17 -8.52
CA SER A 52 37.01 -24.08 -7.38
C SER A 52 35.71 -24.39 -6.64
N LEU A 53 34.70 -23.53 -6.72
CA LEU A 53 33.39 -23.72 -6.09
C LEU A 53 32.35 -24.37 -7.00
N MET A 54 32.62 -24.52 -8.31
CA MET A 54 31.66 -25.05 -9.30
C MET A 54 31.64 -26.59 -9.41
N GLY A 55 32.21 -27.30 -8.43
CA GLY A 55 32.23 -28.76 -8.39
C GLY A 55 33.12 -29.43 -9.46
N THR A 56 33.16 -30.75 -9.48
CA THR A 56 34.00 -31.51 -10.43
C THR A 56 33.44 -31.50 -11.86
N ASN A 57 32.12 -31.40 -12.02
CA ASN A 57 31.44 -31.31 -13.31
C ASN A 57 30.86 -29.91 -13.51
N VAL A 58 31.60 -29.03 -14.19
CA VAL A 58 31.18 -27.63 -14.40
C VAL A 58 29.91 -27.51 -15.24
N ASN A 59 29.64 -28.47 -16.12
CA ASN A 59 28.44 -28.42 -16.97
C ASN A 59 27.15 -28.56 -16.16
N GLU A 60 27.17 -29.28 -15.04
CA GLU A 60 26.03 -29.35 -14.12
C GLU A 60 25.79 -28.00 -13.43
N PHE A 61 26.86 -27.27 -13.09
CA PHE A 61 26.75 -25.93 -12.52
C PHE A 61 26.23 -24.92 -13.56
N ILE A 62 26.75 -24.96 -14.79
CA ILE A 62 26.27 -24.12 -15.90
C ILE A 62 24.78 -24.37 -16.15
N GLU A 63 24.33 -25.62 -16.14
CA GLU A 63 22.91 -25.94 -16.31
C GLU A 63 22.06 -25.44 -15.13
N ALA A 64 22.54 -25.56 -13.89
CA ALA A 64 21.86 -24.99 -12.73
C ALA A 64 21.76 -23.46 -12.80
N CYS A 65 22.82 -22.77 -13.25
CA CYS A 65 22.80 -21.34 -13.52
C CYS A 65 21.78 -20.97 -14.60
N ARG A 66 21.75 -21.72 -15.71
CA ARG A 66 20.82 -21.51 -16.82
C ARG A 66 19.35 -21.66 -16.41
N LEU A 67 19.04 -22.68 -15.61
CA LEU A 67 17.68 -22.92 -15.10
C LEU A 67 17.24 -21.83 -14.13
N ASN A 68 18.16 -21.27 -13.36
CA ASN A 68 17.92 -20.14 -12.46
C ASN A 68 18.29 -18.78 -13.07
N SER A 69 18.29 -18.69 -14.41
CA SER A 69 18.53 -17.47 -15.19
C SER A 69 19.64 -16.55 -14.68
N ASN A 70 20.77 -17.12 -14.27
CA ASN A 70 21.95 -16.35 -13.84
C ASN A 70 23.22 -16.81 -14.56
N THR A 71 24.23 -15.97 -14.43
CA THR A 71 25.50 -16.01 -15.17
C THR A 71 26.69 -16.21 -14.24
N ALA A 72 26.48 -16.77 -13.04
CA ALA A 72 27.55 -16.92 -12.02
C ALA A 72 28.80 -17.66 -12.55
N TYR A 73 28.63 -18.58 -13.51
CA TYR A 73 29.74 -19.28 -14.16
C TYR A 73 30.62 -18.37 -15.05
N LEU A 74 30.13 -17.21 -15.49
CA LEU A 74 30.82 -16.25 -16.34
C LEU A 74 31.59 -15.17 -15.56
N THR A 75 31.34 -15.03 -14.26
CA THR A 75 31.87 -13.95 -13.41
C THR A 75 33.38 -13.76 -13.53
N GLU A 76 34.16 -14.84 -13.63
CA GLU A 76 35.61 -14.74 -13.84
C GLU A 76 36.00 -14.16 -15.22
N ALA A 77 35.29 -14.54 -16.28
CA ALA A 77 35.57 -14.04 -17.62
C ALA A 77 35.15 -12.57 -17.78
N LEU A 78 34.04 -12.19 -17.15
CA LEU A 78 33.52 -10.82 -17.09
C LEU A 78 34.48 -9.91 -16.31
N LEU A 79 34.88 -10.32 -15.11
CA LEU A 79 35.87 -9.60 -14.30
C LEU A 79 37.20 -9.42 -15.05
N ASP A 80 37.72 -10.49 -15.64
CA ASP A 80 38.99 -10.39 -16.38
C ASP A 80 38.86 -9.45 -17.60
N ALA A 81 37.68 -9.34 -18.23
CA ALA A 81 37.45 -8.41 -19.34
C ALA A 81 37.36 -6.96 -18.86
N ALA A 82 36.61 -6.69 -17.79
CA ALA A 82 36.54 -5.36 -17.16
C ALA A 82 37.91 -4.85 -16.71
N LEU A 83 38.70 -5.70 -16.04
CA LEU A 83 40.06 -5.33 -15.60
C LEU A 83 41.00 -5.04 -16.78
N GLU A 84 40.88 -5.76 -17.91
CA GLU A 84 41.65 -5.40 -19.11
C GLU A 84 41.18 -4.09 -19.74
N ASN A 85 39.87 -3.80 -19.74
CA ASN A 85 39.34 -2.51 -20.19
C ASN A 85 39.92 -1.36 -19.35
N TYR A 86 39.92 -1.47 -18.02
CA TYR A 86 40.53 -0.44 -17.16
C TYR A 86 42.04 -0.33 -17.33
N ALA A 87 42.76 -1.45 -17.48
CA ALA A 87 44.21 -1.43 -17.75
C ALA A 87 44.55 -0.72 -19.06
N TYR A 88 43.67 -0.84 -20.07
CA TYR A 88 43.81 -0.12 -21.33
C TYR A 88 43.47 1.37 -21.19
N GLN A 89 42.32 1.68 -20.58
CA GLN A 89 41.84 3.05 -20.39
C GLN A 89 42.78 3.88 -19.52
N ALA A 90 43.44 3.28 -18.53
CA ALA A 90 44.43 3.97 -17.70
C ALA A 90 45.62 4.53 -18.51
N GLN A 91 45.91 3.97 -19.69
CA GLN A 91 46.98 4.48 -20.57
C GLN A 91 46.64 5.83 -21.20
N THR A 92 45.35 6.18 -21.31
CA THR A 92 44.88 7.39 -21.98
C THR A 92 44.13 8.35 -21.06
N LYS A 93 43.44 7.83 -20.04
CA LYS A 93 42.59 8.59 -19.11
C LYS A 93 43.20 8.85 -17.74
N ASN A 94 44.43 8.40 -17.48
CA ASN A 94 45.13 8.60 -16.19
C ASN A 94 44.29 8.14 -14.98
N ILE A 95 43.62 6.99 -15.12
CA ILE A 95 42.84 6.37 -14.04
C ILE A 95 43.82 6.01 -12.91
N LYS A 96 43.58 6.55 -11.72
CA LYS A 96 44.40 6.29 -10.52
C LYS A 96 43.72 5.35 -9.54
N TYR A 97 42.40 5.35 -9.51
CA TYR A 97 41.61 4.58 -8.57
C TYR A 97 40.49 3.80 -9.27
N LEU A 98 40.15 2.64 -8.72
CA LEU A 98 39.01 1.82 -9.12
C LEU A 98 38.12 1.60 -7.89
N PHE A 99 36.87 2.07 -7.96
CA PHE A 99 35.87 1.94 -6.91
C PHE A 99 35.04 0.68 -7.11
N LEU A 100 34.86 -0.08 -6.03
CA LEU A 100 34.02 -1.28 -5.98
C LEU A 100 32.97 -1.18 -4.85
N PRO A 101 31.77 -0.68 -5.18
CA PRO A 101 30.62 -0.60 -4.27
C PRO A 101 29.99 -1.96 -3.91
N GLY A 102 30.70 -2.85 -3.21
CA GLY A 102 30.10 -4.05 -2.62
C GLY A 102 29.67 -5.16 -3.58
N ASP A 103 29.04 -6.19 -2.99
CA ASP A 103 28.61 -7.44 -3.63
C ASP A 103 29.70 -8.09 -4.47
N LEU A 104 30.84 -8.22 -3.81
CA LEU A 104 32.10 -8.68 -4.37
C LEU A 104 32.04 -10.18 -4.65
N ALA A 105 31.59 -10.99 -3.69
CA ALA A 105 31.35 -12.42 -3.86
C ALA A 105 29.85 -12.71 -4.07
N ARG A 106 29.53 -13.91 -4.56
CA ARG A 106 28.14 -14.28 -4.85
C ARG A 106 27.26 -14.34 -3.60
N ASN A 107 27.72 -14.98 -2.53
CA ASN A 107 27.07 -14.99 -1.22
C ASN A 107 28.13 -15.09 -0.11
N GLY A 108 29.19 -14.28 -0.20
CA GLY A 108 30.17 -14.14 0.87
C GLY A 108 30.94 -15.44 1.12
N GLU A 109 31.12 -16.28 0.10
CA GLU A 109 31.92 -17.49 0.24
C GLU A 109 33.37 -17.10 0.52
N TYR A 110 33.92 -17.50 1.67
CA TYR A 110 35.27 -17.12 2.10
C TYR A 110 36.37 -17.42 1.07
N GLU A 111 36.24 -18.51 0.31
CA GLU A 111 37.20 -18.86 -0.75
C GLU A 111 36.99 -18.05 -2.04
N ALA A 112 35.79 -17.53 -2.29
CA ALA A 112 35.53 -16.59 -3.38
C ALA A 112 36.16 -15.23 -3.09
N GLU A 113 35.94 -14.66 -1.90
CA GLU A 113 36.54 -13.39 -1.47
C GLU A 113 38.06 -13.37 -1.62
N LYS A 114 38.72 -14.42 -1.11
CA LYS A 114 40.18 -14.55 -1.21
C LYS A 114 40.66 -14.65 -2.65
N ALA A 115 39.92 -15.33 -3.51
CA ALA A 115 40.29 -15.51 -4.91
C ALA A 115 40.10 -14.20 -5.69
N LEU A 116 39.05 -13.44 -5.37
CA LEU A 116 38.81 -12.10 -5.93
C LEU A 116 39.88 -11.11 -5.49
N ALA A 117 40.12 -10.97 -4.18
CA ALA A 117 41.14 -10.06 -3.64
C ALA A 117 42.51 -10.29 -4.29
N LYS A 118 42.92 -11.56 -4.46
CA LYS A 118 44.17 -11.90 -5.15
C LYS A 118 44.21 -11.44 -6.61
N LYS A 119 43.09 -11.50 -7.33
CA LYS A 119 42.99 -11.01 -8.72
C LYS A 119 43.10 -9.48 -8.76
N LEU A 120 42.45 -8.79 -7.82
CA LEU A 120 42.50 -7.33 -7.69
C LEU A 120 43.91 -6.84 -7.32
N GLU A 121 44.58 -7.46 -6.33
CA GLU A 121 45.98 -7.14 -5.98
C GLU A 121 46.93 -7.36 -7.18
N ALA A 122 46.74 -8.45 -7.94
CA ALA A 122 47.53 -8.70 -9.14
C ALA A 122 47.28 -7.65 -10.25
N PHE A 123 46.08 -7.06 -10.27
CA PHE A 123 45.76 -5.95 -11.16
C PHE A 123 46.46 -4.67 -10.72
N GLU A 124 46.42 -4.33 -9.43
CA GLU A 124 47.15 -3.17 -8.87
C GLU A 124 48.65 -3.25 -9.15
N ASP A 125 49.27 -4.41 -8.87
CA ASP A 125 50.69 -4.67 -9.09
C ASP A 125 51.11 -4.43 -10.55
N ARG A 126 50.20 -4.71 -11.49
CA ARG A 126 50.46 -4.60 -12.93
C ARG A 126 50.21 -3.19 -13.47
N THR A 127 49.20 -2.49 -12.99
CA THR A 127 48.72 -1.23 -13.58
C THR A 127 49.11 0.01 -12.78
N GLY A 128 49.35 -0.14 -11.47
CA GLY A 128 49.50 0.97 -10.52
C GLY A 128 48.19 1.67 -10.15
N ILE A 129 47.04 1.19 -10.63
CA ILE A 129 45.72 1.66 -10.23
C ILE A 129 45.45 1.12 -8.84
N GLN A 130 44.99 1.96 -7.92
CA GLN A 130 44.63 1.56 -6.57
C GLN A 130 43.14 1.19 -6.50
N VAL A 131 42.85 0.04 -5.93
CA VAL A 131 41.51 -0.54 -5.85
C VAL A 131 40.94 -0.23 -4.46
N LEU A 132 39.72 0.32 -4.40
CA LEU A 132 39.04 0.66 -3.16
C LEU A 132 37.74 -0.14 -3.09
N VAL A 133 37.61 -0.98 -2.05
CA VAL A 133 36.44 -1.85 -1.88
C VAL A 133 35.65 -1.48 -0.64
N ILE A 134 34.34 -1.68 -0.69
CA ILE A 134 33.47 -1.78 0.49
C ILE A 134 32.65 -3.06 0.38
N ASP A 135 32.01 -3.49 1.46
CA ASP A 135 31.13 -4.66 1.47
C ASP A 135 29.72 -4.32 0.98
N GLY A 136 29.05 -5.33 0.41
CA GLY A 136 27.61 -5.34 0.15
C GLY A 136 26.87 -6.36 1.00
N ASN A 137 25.55 -6.45 0.81
CA ASN A 137 24.72 -7.37 1.57
C ASN A 137 25.12 -8.84 1.32
N HIS A 138 25.70 -9.17 0.16
CA HIS A 138 26.14 -10.53 -0.16
C HIS A 138 27.45 -10.96 0.50
N ASP A 139 28.27 -10.04 0.97
CA ASP A 139 29.66 -10.36 1.34
C ASP A 139 29.82 -10.90 2.77
N ILE A 140 29.02 -10.41 3.72
CA ILE A 140 29.21 -10.67 5.16
C ILE A 140 28.11 -11.57 5.73
N ARG A 141 28.52 -12.69 6.37
CA ARG A 141 27.65 -13.61 7.11
C ARG A 141 26.39 -14.09 6.37
N LYS A 142 26.45 -14.25 5.05
CA LYS A 142 25.33 -14.77 4.28
C LYS A 142 25.10 -16.27 4.55
N GLY A 143 23.94 -16.60 5.12
CA GLY A 143 23.57 -17.97 5.52
C GLY A 143 23.52 -19.00 4.39
N ASN A 144 23.39 -18.53 3.14
CA ASN A 144 23.34 -19.35 1.93
C ASN A 144 24.68 -19.45 1.17
N ALA A 145 25.80 -18.98 1.76
CA ALA A 145 27.15 -19.19 1.23
C ALA A 145 27.35 -20.66 0.83
N SER A 146 27.58 -20.93 -0.45
CA SER A 146 27.54 -22.31 -0.95
C SER A 146 28.55 -22.62 -2.05
N ARG A 147 29.00 -23.87 -2.06
CA ARG A 147 29.72 -24.48 -3.19
C ARG A 147 28.78 -25.41 -3.95
N PHE A 148 28.95 -25.53 -5.25
CA PHE A 148 28.25 -26.53 -6.04
C PHE A 148 28.99 -27.87 -5.99
N TRP A 149 28.31 -28.95 -5.56
CA TRP A 149 28.91 -30.27 -5.43
C TRP A 149 27.90 -31.38 -5.65
N ASN A 150 28.22 -32.35 -6.52
CA ASN A 150 27.33 -33.48 -6.87
C ASN A 150 25.94 -33.06 -7.36
N GLY A 151 25.85 -32.00 -8.16
CA GLY A 151 24.58 -31.51 -8.71
C GLY A 151 23.73 -30.65 -7.75
N GLU A 152 24.24 -30.31 -6.56
CA GLU A 152 23.50 -29.54 -5.56
C GLU A 152 24.35 -28.40 -4.97
N TYR A 153 23.69 -27.34 -4.48
CA TYR A 153 24.34 -26.33 -3.65
C TYR A 153 24.53 -26.87 -2.23
N VAL A 154 25.79 -26.90 -1.78
CA VAL A 154 26.18 -27.36 -0.45
C VAL A 154 26.79 -26.19 0.30
N SER A 155 26.31 -25.94 1.52
CA SER A 155 26.84 -24.89 2.39
C SER A 155 28.38 -24.95 2.49
N THR A 156 29.00 -23.77 2.43
CA THR A 156 30.42 -23.55 2.66
C THR A 156 30.59 -22.49 3.75
N ARG A 157 31.84 -22.23 4.14
CA ARG A 157 32.14 -21.16 5.10
C ARG A 157 31.81 -19.79 4.47
N TRP A 158 30.96 -19.01 5.13
CA TRP A 158 30.78 -17.58 4.86
C TRP A 158 31.94 -16.75 5.42
N THR A 159 32.04 -15.50 4.98
CA THR A 159 33.02 -14.52 5.45
C THR A 159 32.52 -13.78 6.68
N GLU A 160 33.36 -13.69 7.72
CA GLU A 160 33.14 -12.80 8.86
C GLU A 160 33.66 -11.38 8.54
N PRO A 161 33.15 -10.32 9.17
CA PRO A 161 33.65 -8.96 8.89
C PRO A 161 35.16 -8.81 9.18
N GLU A 162 35.70 -9.53 10.17
CA GLU A 162 37.15 -9.53 10.42
C GLU A 162 37.94 -10.27 9.32
N ASP A 163 37.34 -11.30 8.71
CA ASP A 163 37.93 -11.98 7.55
C ASP A 163 37.96 -11.02 6.35
N PHE A 164 36.86 -10.32 6.06
CA PHE A 164 36.77 -9.35 4.96
C PHE A 164 37.85 -8.28 5.09
N ARG A 165 37.98 -7.70 6.30
CA ARG A 165 39.00 -6.69 6.62
C ARG A 165 40.44 -7.19 6.40
N ASP A 166 40.73 -8.45 6.71
CA ASP A 166 42.08 -9.03 6.48
C ASP A 166 42.32 -9.42 5.01
N ILE A 167 41.29 -9.93 4.32
CA ILE A 167 41.35 -10.32 2.91
C ILE A 167 41.62 -9.11 2.02
N TYR A 168 40.90 -8.00 2.27
CA TYR A 168 40.95 -6.78 1.46
C TYR A 168 41.91 -5.71 2.00
N LYS A 169 42.75 -6.02 2.98
CA LYS A 169 43.58 -5.02 3.70
C LYS A 169 44.48 -4.13 2.83
N ASN A 170 44.84 -4.57 1.62
CA ASN A 170 45.67 -3.83 0.66
C ASN A 170 44.85 -3.19 -0.47
N LEU A 171 43.52 -3.25 -0.40
CA LEU A 171 42.59 -2.79 -1.43
C LEU A 171 41.78 -1.63 -0.85
N GLY A 172 42.47 -0.53 -0.55
CA GLY A 172 41.90 0.73 -0.06
C GLY A 172 42.08 0.94 1.45
N TYR A 173 42.04 -0.13 2.24
CA TYR A 173 42.24 -0.06 3.69
C TYR A 173 43.67 0.34 4.10
N ASP A 174 44.65 0.12 3.24
CA ASP A 174 46.05 0.53 3.41
C ASP A 174 46.27 2.02 3.08
N LEU A 175 45.40 2.60 2.25
CA LEU A 175 45.33 4.04 1.97
C LEU A 175 44.58 4.84 3.05
N ALA A 176 43.73 4.17 3.83
CA ALA A 176 42.87 4.80 4.80
C ALA A 176 43.64 5.45 5.96
N ASP A 177 43.22 6.66 6.33
CA ASP A 177 43.76 7.42 7.47
C ASP A 177 42.75 7.56 8.63
N SER A 178 41.51 7.14 8.42
CA SER A 178 40.44 7.10 9.42
C SER A 178 39.57 5.86 9.23
N PHE A 179 39.12 5.29 10.35
CA PHE A 179 38.23 4.14 10.38
C PHE A 179 37.09 4.40 11.35
N TYR A 180 35.90 3.90 11.03
CA TYR A 180 34.87 3.75 12.04
C TYR A 180 35.22 2.55 12.93
N THR A 181 35.04 2.69 14.24
CA THR A 181 35.29 1.60 15.20
C THR A 181 34.10 1.53 16.14
N PRO A 182 33.11 0.68 15.83
CA PRO A 182 31.95 0.49 16.68
C PRO A 182 32.31 -0.30 17.95
N SER A 183 31.34 -0.55 18.83
CA SER A 183 31.56 -1.46 19.95
C SER A 183 31.79 -2.89 19.44
N VAL A 184 32.42 -3.73 20.26
CA VAL A 184 32.71 -5.12 19.87
C VAL A 184 31.42 -5.86 19.50
N GLY A 185 31.36 -6.35 18.26
CA GLY A 185 30.23 -7.11 17.74
C GLY A 185 29.12 -6.27 17.09
N GLU A 186 29.30 -4.96 16.96
CA GLU A 186 28.40 -4.06 16.25
C GLU A 186 28.82 -3.87 14.78
N ALA A 187 27.87 -3.54 13.91
CA ALA A 187 28.10 -3.35 12.48
C ALA A 187 28.77 -2.00 12.12
N GLY A 188 29.13 -1.85 10.83
CA GLY A 188 29.74 -0.64 10.27
C GLY A 188 31.27 -0.64 10.31
N GLN A 189 31.90 -1.64 10.95
CA GLN A 189 33.35 -1.68 11.20
C GLN A 189 34.22 -1.77 9.93
N LEU A 190 33.61 -2.03 8.77
CA LEU A 190 34.30 -2.02 7.48
C LEU A 190 34.43 -0.61 6.88
N SER A 191 33.76 0.40 7.46
CA SER A 191 33.85 1.79 6.99
C SER A 191 35.23 2.41 7.20
N TYR A 192 35.68 3.18 6.22
CA TYR A 192 36.96 3.88 6.24
C TYR A 192 36.96 5.17 5.42
N ALA A 193 37.92 6.05 5.68
CA ALA A 193 38.12 7.25 4.89
C ALA A 193 39.59 7.46 4.54
N ALA A 194 39.83 7.97 3.33
CA ALA A 194 41.14 8.22 2.77
C ALA A 194 41.14 9.58 2.06
N THR A 195 42.25 10.31 2.13
CA THR A 195 42.46 11.51 1.31
C THR A 195 43.12 11.11 0.00
N LEU A 196 42.44 11.37 -1.11
CA LEU A 196 42.94 11.09 -2.45
C LEU A 196 43.71 12.30 -3.01
N GLU A 197 44.54 12.05 -4.02
CA GLU A 197 45.22 13.10 -4.78
C GLU A 197 44.21 14.07 -5.43
N GLY A 198 44.60 15.33 -5.65
CA GLY A 198 43.75 16.33 -6.31
C GLY A 198 42.73 17.02 -5.40
N GLY A 199 42.82 16.84 -4.08
CA GLY A 199 41.98 17.55 -3.12
C GLY A 199 40.64 16.89 -2.85
N TYR A 200 40.58 15.55 -2.85
CA TYR A 200 39.35 14.81 -2.57
C TYR A 200 39.44 14.03 -1.26
N ARG A 201 38.32 13.96 -0.54
CA ARG A 201 38.12 13.05 0.59
C ARG A 201 37.21 11.93 0.14
N PHE A 202 37.70 10.71 0.19
CA PHE A 202 36.91 9.52 -0.06
C PHE A 202 36.43 8.91 1.26
N ILE A 203 35.15 8.56 1.33
CA ILE A 203 34.52 7.93 2.50
C ILE A 203 33.75 6.69 2.03
N ALA A 204 34.24 5.51 2.39
CA ALA A 204 33.54 4.24 2.18
C ALA A 204 32.71 3.89 3.41
N LEU A 205 31.43 3.59 3.20
CA LEU A 205 30.44 3.34 4.24
C LEU A 205 29.92 1.91 4.12
N ASP A 206 30.10 1.15 5.19
CA ASP A 206 29.53 -0.18 5.39
C ASP A 206 28.06 -0.02 5.78
N GLY A 207 27.19 -0.20 4.79
CA GLY A 207 25.73 -0.17 4.98
C GLY A 207 25.12 -1.53 5.30
N ALA A 208 25.90 -2.61 5.36
CA ALA A 208 25.35 -3.96 5.38
C ALA A 208 24.79 -4.34 6.77
N CYS A 209 23.62 -4.98 6.77
CA CYS A 209 23.00 -5.49 7.99
C CYS A 209 23.44 -6.92 8.28
N TYR A 210 24.45 -7.09 9.15
CA TYR A 210 25.02 -8.42 9.48
C TYR A 210 25.26 -8.67 10.97
N SER A 211 24.92 -7.71 11.84
CA SER A 211 25.15 -7.80 13.29
C SER A 211 23.88 -7.51 14.08
N SER A 212 23.79 -8.03 15.31
CA SER A 212 22.56 -7.98 16.10
C SER A 212 22.04 -6.57 16.43
N ASP A 213 22.90 -5.55 16.34
CA ASP A 213 22.55 -4.14 16.55
C ASP A 213 21.83 -3.51 15.35
N ASN A 214 22.09 -3.99 14.14
CA ASN A 214 21.48 -3.48 12.92
C ASN A 214 20.65 -4.51 12.14
N HIS A 215 20.54 -5.76 12.58
CA HIS A 215 19.71 -6.82 11.98
C HIS A 215 18.24 -6.76 12.46
N SER A 216 17.25 -6.93 11.57
CA SER A 216 15.82 -6.77 11.89
C SER A 216 15.32 -7.70 12.99
N LYS A 217 15.88 -8.92 13.07
CA LYS A 217 15.61 -9.93 14.12
C LYS A 217 16.65 -10.00 15.24
N GLY A 218 17.61 -9.07 15.29
CA GLY A 218 18.70 -9.08 16.27
C GLY A 218 19.64 -10.29 16.18
N LEU A 219 19.89 -10.78 14.96
CA LEU A 219 20.78 -11.92 14.69
C LEU A 219 22.14 -11.44 14.16
N ASN A 220 23.14 -12.31 14.22
CA ASN A 220 24.44 -12.10 13.57
C ASN A 220 24.48 -12.90 12.26
N GLU A 221 23.68 -12.48 11.29
CA GLU A 221 23.50 -13.08 9.97
C GLU A 221 23.26 -11.94 8.96
N GLY A 222 23.64 -12.09 7.69
CA GLY A 222 23.44 -11.02 6.70
C GLY A 222 22.00 -10.92 6.17
N GLU A 223 21.41 -9.73 6.16
CA GLU A 223 20.11 -9.41 5.54
C GLU A 223 20.29 -8.71 4.19
N THR A 224 19.23 -8.63 3.39
CA THR A 224 19.26 -7.85 2.14
C THR A 224 19.29 -6.35 2.43
N ARG A 225 18.60 -5.89 3.48
CA ARG A 225 18.45 -4.47 3.86
C ARG A 225 19.78 -3.77 4.15
N GLY A 226 19.86 -2.49 3.76
CA GLY A 226 20.93 -1.57 4.15
C GLY A 226 20.55 -0.63 5.31
N ASN A 227 21.47 -0.36 6.22
CA ASN A 227 21.27 0.60 7.31
C ASN A 227 22.58 1.24 7.78
N PHE A 228 22.58 2.58 7.96
CA PHE A 228 23.63 3.25 8.73
C PHE A 228 23.20 3.42 10.19
N THR A 229 23.95 2.79 11.09
CA THR A 229 23.75 3.01 12.53
C THR A 229 23.99 4.49 12.88
N ASP A 230 23.35 4.99 13.93
CA ASP A 230 23.54 6.37 14.42
C ASP A 230 25.04 6.70 14.65
N GLY A 231 25.80 5.71 15.14
CA GLY A 231 27.23 5.85 15.37
C GLY A 231 28.03 6.00 14.08
N LEU A 232 27.71 5.19 13.06
CA LEU A 232 28.36 5.26 11.75
C LEU A 232 28.03 6.57 11.04
N LEU A 233 26.75 6.95 10.97
CA LEU A 233 26.32 8.20 10.35
C LEU A 233 27.00 9.40 11.03
N LYS A 234 27.05 9.42 12.36
CA LYS A 234 27.77 10.46 13.11
C LYS A 234 29.26 10.49 12.79
N TRP A 235 29.91 9.34 12.64
CA TRP A 235 31.31 9.28 12.24
C TRP A 235 31.51 9.87 10.83
N ALA A 236 30.67 9.49 9.86
CA ALA A 236 30.71 10.01 8.50
C ALA A 236 30.57 11.54 8.47
N LEU A 237 29.59 12.09 9.20
CA LEU A 237 29.39 13.54 9.32
C LEU A 237 30.63 14.26 9.89
N ASN A 238 31.34 13.66 10.85
CA ASN A 238 32.59 14.23 11.37
C ASN A 238 33.73 14.17 10.34
N GLU A 239 33.80 13.13 9.52
CA GLU A 239 34.80 13.03 8.43
C GLU A 239 34.54 14.07 7.34
N ILE A 240 33.27 14.30 7.00
CA ILE A 240 32.86 15.38 6.08
C ILE A 240 33.24 16.75 6.65
N GLU A 241 32.99 17.00 7.94
CA GLU A 241 33.37 18.25 8.59
C GLU A 241 34.89 18.49 8.53
N LYS A 242 35.70 17.45 8.81
CA LYS A 242 37.17 17.53 8.69
C LYS A 242 37.61 17.82 7.26
N ALA A 243 36.98 17.18 6.27
CA ALA A 243 37.27 17.41 4.85
C ALA A 243 37.01 18.87 4.44
N LYS A 244 35.88 19.43 4.87
CA LYS A 244 35.54 20.85 4.63
C LYS A 244 36.52 21.81 5.28
N GLN A 245 36.97 21.53 6.50
CA GLN A 245 38.01 22.33 7.16
C GLN A 245 39.35 22.31 6.39
N GLN A 246 39.60 21.27 5.60
CA GLN A 246 40.78 21.11 4.75
C GLN A 246 40.57 21.59 3.31
N GLY A 247 39.35 21.99 2.93
CA GLY A 247 39.01 22.40 1.57
C GLY A 247 38.97 21.24 0.57
N LEU A 248 38.65 20.02 1.03
CA LEU A 248 38.56 18.83 0.19
C LEU A 248 37.12 18.64 -0.33
N THR A 249 36.99 18.20 -1.58
CA THR A 249 35.72 17.72 -2.17
C THR A 249 35.43 16.31 -1.65
N VAL A 250 34.22 16.07 -1.12
CA VAL A 250 33.88 14.75 -0.53
C VAL A 250 33.19 13.86 -1.56
N ILE A 251 33.67 12.61 -1.65
CA ILE A 251 33.11 11.52 -2.46
C ILE A 251 32.77 10.37 -1.51
N GLY A 252 31.54 9.86 -1.60
CA GLY A 252 31.07 8.70 -0.86
C GLY A 252 31.06 7.42 -1.71
N MET A 253 31.14 6.27 -1.05
CA MET A 253 30.88 4.96 -1.66
C MET A 253 30.21 4.04 -0.64
N THR A 254 29.14 3.37 -1.04
CA THR A 254 28.41 2.34 -0.28
C THR A 254 27.75 1.40 -1.28
N HIS A 255 27.37 0.19 -0.88
CA HIS A 255 26.69 -0.71 -1.80
C HIS A 255 25.24 -0.29 -2.12
N PHE A 256 24.51 0.13 -1.08
CA PHE A 256 23.08 0.47 -1.11
C PHE A 256 22.82 1.87 -1.65
N ASN A 257 21.72 2.04 -2.37
CA ASN A 257 21.31 3.35 -2.88
C ASN A 257 21.08 4.34 -1.72
N ILE A 258 21.49 5.59 -1.93
CA ILE A 258 21.31 6.72 -0.99
C ILE A 258 20.24 7.69 -1.48
N VAL A 259 19.86 7.61 -2.76
CA VAL A 259 18.71 8.28 -3.39
C VAL A 259 17.92 7.22 -4.16
N GLU A 260 16.61 7.38 -4.26
CA GLU A 260 15.79 6.54 -5.13
C GLU A 260 16.12 6.79 -6.61
N HIS A 261 16.24 5.72 -7.38
CA HIS A 261 16.54 5.69 -8.81
C HIS A 261 15.28 5.55 -9.68
N TYR A 262 14.10 5.40 -9.07
CA TYR A 262 12.81 5.55 -9.72
C TYR A 262 11.76 5.87 -8.65
N ASP A 263 10.66 6.49 -9.06
CA ASP A 263 9.57 6.81 -8.14
C ASP A 263 9.07 5.51 -7.48
N HIS A 264 8.94 5.51 -6.15
CA HIS A 264 8.50 4.34 -5.36
C HIS A 264 9.52 3.20 -5.20
N GLU A 265 10.82 3.41 -5.44
CA GLU A 265 11.86 2.41 -5.11
C GLU A 265 11.79 1.97 -3.65
N GLU A 266 11.67 2.89 -2.70
CA GLU A 266 11.60 2.60 -1.27
C GLU A 266 10.37 1.75 -0.90
N ASN A 267 9.32 1.82 -1.71
CA ASN A 267 8.05 1.16 -1.47
C ASN A 267 8.01 -0.25 -2.05
N THR A 268 8.59 -0.41 -3.24
CA THR A 268 8.57 -1.66 -4.01
C THR A 268 9.82 -2.50 -3.76
N MET A 269 10.94 -1.85 -3.46
CA MET A 269 12.27 -2.43 -3.25
C MET A 269 12.91 -1.90 -1.96
N GLN A 270 12.16 -1.81 -0.85
CA GLN A 270 12.60 -1.21 0.42
C GLN A 270 13.98 -1.68 0.93
N ALA A 271 14.34 -2.94 0.67
CA ALA A 271 15.62 -3.48 1.11
C ALA A 271 16.82 -2.94 0.30
N PHE A 272 16.58 -2.24 -0.82
CA PHE A 272 17.59 -1.86 -1.79
C PHE A 272 18.15 -0.44 -1.62
N VAL A 273 17.35 0.48 -1.08
CA VAL A 273 17.79 1.79 -0.60
C VAL A 273 18.18 1.69 0.87
N ILE A 274 19.11 2.53 1.34
CA ILE A 274 19.43 2.59 2.77
C ILE A 274 18.19 2.97 3.59
N ASP A 275 18.01 2.36 4.77
CA ASP A 275 16.92 2.74 5.67
C ASP A 275 16.90 4.23 5.99
N ASN A 276 15.70 4.83 5.91
CA ASN A 276 15.48 6.28 6.08
C ASN A 276 16.35 7.11 5.12
N TRP A 277 16.50 6.65 3.88
CA TRP A 277 17.38 7.24 2.88
C TRP A 277 17.24 8.76 2.79
N GLN A 278 16.01 9.30 2.80
CA GLN A 278 15.78 10.74 2.69
C GLN A 278 16.44 11.51 3.86
N GLU A 279 16.30 11.01 5.10
CA GLU A 279 16.94 11.64 6.27
C GLU A 279 18.47 11.48 6.23
N VAL A 280 18.96 10.34 5.74
CA VAL A 280 20.40 10.05 5.64
C VAL A 280 21.06 10.90 4.54
N CYS A 281 20.50 10.88 3.33
CA CYS A 281 21.02 11.57 2.16
C CYS A 281 21.03 13.09 2.41
N GLU A 282 19.98 13.64 3.00
CA GLU A 282 19.92 15.07 3.31
C GLU A 282 20.96 15.47 4.36
N LYS A 283 21.17 14.66 5.40
CA LYS A 283 22.22 14.92 6.39
C LYS A 283 23.62 14.91 5.77
N LEU A 284 23.88 13.96 4.87
CA LEU A 284 25.17 13.85 4.18
C LEU A 284 25.38 15.02 3.19
N ALA A 285 24.36 15.36 2.40
CA ALA A 285 24.35 16.50 1.49
C ALA A 285 24.57 17.83 2.23
N ASP A 286 23.81 18.07 3.31
CA ASP A 286 23.94 19.25 4.16
C ASP A 286 25.30 19.34 4.85
N ALA A 287 25.88 18.19 5.20
CA ALA A 287 27.23 18.15 5.73
C ALA A 287 28.26 18.52 4.66
N GLY A 288 28.02 18.24 3.37
CA GLY A 288 28.85 18.61 2.22
C GLY A 288 29.43 17.42 1.44
N MET A 289 28.75 16.27 1.46
CA MET A 289 28.98 15.16 0.54
C MET A 289 27.93 15.22 -0.57
N ASN A 290 28.36 15.40 -1.82
CA ASN A 290 27.44 15.63 -2.94
C ASN A 290 27.45 14.52 -3.99
N PHE A 291 28.35 13.54 -3.88
CA PHE A 291 28.50 12.44 -4.83
C PHE A 291 28.64 11.12 -4.08
N MET A 292 27.79 10.15 -4.42
CA MET A 292 27.80 8.78 -3.91
C MET A 292 27.91 7.78 -5.07
N PHE A 293 28.58 6.65 -4.84
CA PHE A 293 28.66 5.52 -5.78
C PHE A 293 28.07 4.26 -5.14
N THR A 294 27.16 3.60 -5.87
CA THR A 294 26.29 2.51 -5.42
C THR A 294 26.11 1.43 -6.51
N GLY A 295 25.41 0.32 -6.19
CA GLY A 295 25.22 -0.80 -7.13
C GLY A 295 24.06 -1.77 -6.87
N HIS A 296 23.49 -1.78 -5.67
CA HIS A 296 22.63 -2.86 -5.17
C HIS A 296 21.40 -3.23 -6.03
N LEU A 297 20.81 -2.28 -6.77
CA LEU A 297 19.68 -2.56 -7.69
C LEU A 297 20.09 -3.26 -9.01
N HIS A 298 21.38 -3.35 -9.29
CA HIS A 298 21.91 -3.70 -10.61
C HIS A 298 21.54 -2.73 -11.74
N PHE A 299 20.94 -1.58 -11.43
CA PHE A 299 20.54 -0.56 -12.40
C PHE A 299 21.73 0.28 -12.82
N HIS A 300 21.62 0.89 -14.00
CA HIS A 300 22.62 1.78 -14.53
C HIS A 300 22.07 3.20 -14.62
N ASP A 301 22.14 3.93 -13.52
CA ASP A 301 21.37 5.16 -13.37
C ASP A 301 22.12 6.23 -12.55
N ILE A 302 21.70 7.49 -12.65
CA ILE A 302 22.18 8.63 -11.86
C ILE A 302 21.00 9.42 -11.31
N ALA A 303 20.72 9.25 -10.01
CA ALA A 303 19.64 9.96 -9.34
C ALA A 303 20.14 11.19 -8.57
N GLN A 304 19.27 12.20 -8.40
CA GLN A 304 19.58 13.38 -7.59
C GLN A 304 18.47 13.70 -6.58
N TRP A 305 18.86 13.99 -5.34
CA TRP A 305 17.93 14.51 -4.33
C TRP A 305 18.41 15.82 -3.74
N THR A 306 17.52 16.81 -3.66
CA THR A 306 17.82 18.11 -3.04
C THR A 306 17.20 18.19 -1.65
N SER A 307 18.04 18.47 -0.66
CA SER A 307 17.66 18.70 0.74
C SER A 307 16.86 19.98 0.96
N ASP A 308 16.23 20.08 2.14
CA ASP A 308 15.48 21.29 2.55
C ASP A 308 16.34 22.57 2.60
N ASN A 309 17.66 22.43 2.72
CA ASN A 309 18.60 23.55 2.77
C ASN A 309 19.21 23.88 1.39
N GLY A 310 18.73 23.22 0.33
CA GLY A 310 19.13 23.41 -1.06
C GLY A 310 20.40 22.66 -1.46
N GLU A 311 20.99 21.83 -0.61
CA GLU A 311 22.13 20.99 -0.99
C GLU A 311 21.64 19.74 -1.74
N THR A 312 22.37 19.34 -2.79
CA THR A 312 21.99 18.19 -3.64
C THR A 312 22.95 17.03 -3.43
N MET A 313 22.40 15.83 -3.23
CA MET A 313 23.10 14.55 -3.34
C MET A 313 22.91 14.01 -4.75
N THR A 314 24.00 13.60 -5.40
CA THR A 314 23.96 12.78 -6.62
C THR A 314 24.38 11.37 -6.26
N ASP A 315 23.49 10.41 -6.49
CA ASP A 315 23.78 8.99 -6.40
C ASP A 315 24.06 8.43 -7.79
N CYS A 316 25.06 7.56 -7.90
CA CYS A 316 25.54 7.00 -9.15
C CYS A 316 25.55 5.47 -9.02
N ALA A 317 24.41 4.86 -9.33
CA ALA A 317 24.26 3.42 -9.40
C ALA A 317 24.90 2.87 -10.67
N THR A 318 25.85 1.95 -10.52
CA THR A 318 26.46 1.27 -11.66
C THR A 318 25.85 -0.12 -11.80
N ALA A 319 25.44 -0.47 -13.02
CA ALA A 319 24.88 -1.80 -13.28
C ALA A 319 25.79 -2.95 -12.85
N SER A 320 25.15 -4.10 -12.61
CA SER A 320 25.85 -5.32 -12.22
C SER A 320 26.89 -5.74 -13.25
N LEU A 321 28.12 -6.04 -12.80
CA LEU A 321 29.11 -6.63 -13.68
C LEU A 321 28.75 -8.07 -14.06
N SER A 322 28.05 -8.78 -13.18
CA SER A 322 27.75 -10.21 -13.38
C SER A 322 26.46 -10.46 -14.16
N SER A 323 25.47 -9.55 -14.08
CA SER A 323 24.18 -9.65 -14.77
C SER A 323 24.02 -8.57 -15.84
N PHE A 324 23.05 -8.73 -16.75
CA PHE A 324 22.71 -7.68 -17.72
C PHE A 324 22.55 -6.32 -17.04
N PRO A 325 23.10 -5.21 -17.59
CA PRO A 325 23.80 -5.09 -18.88
C PRO A 325 25.32 -5.32 -18.86
N ASN A 326 25.93 -5.65 -17.72
CA ASN A 326 27.38 -5.82 -17.57
C ASN A 326 28.17 -4.55 -17.91
N PHE A 327 27.69 -3.38 -17.47
CA PHE A 327 28.38 -2.12 -17.70
C PHE A 327 29.45 -1.82 -16.64
N THR A 328 30.38 -0.98 -17.02
CA THR A 328 31.41 -0.39 -16.15
C THR A 328 31.47 1.12 -16.43
N ARG A 329 31.89 1.95 -15.46
CA ARG A 329 32.00 3.40 -15.65
C ARG A 329 33.45 3.89 -15.53
N THR A 330 33.78 4.93 -16.27
CA THR A 330 34.87 5.86 -15.96
C THR A 330 34.26 7.19 -15.55
N VAL A 331 34.73 7.78 -14.45
CA VAL A 331 34.20 9.03 -13.92
C VAL A 331 35.31 10.03 -13.73
N THR A 332 35.16 11.24 -14.29
CA THR A 332 36.15 12.32 -14.20
C THR A 332 35.58 13.49 -13.42
N PHE A 333 36.14 13.71 -12.23
CA PHE A 333 35.87 14.85 -11.36
C PHE A 333 36.80 16.01 -11.69
N ASP A 334 36.25 17.22 -11.71
CA ASP A 334 36.98 18.49 -11.80
C ASP A 334 36.51 19.45 -10.70
N ASN A 335 37.32 19.60 -9.67
CA ASN A 335 37.13 20.56 -8.57
C ASN A 335 38.03 21.81 -8.71
N THR A 336 38.59 22.07 -9.89
CA THR A 336 39.56 23.15 -10.10
C THR A 336 38.94 24.54 -10.23
N ALA A 337 37.61 24.61 -10.34
CA ALA A 337 36.89 25.87 -10.45
C ALA A 337 37.06 26.72 -9.17
N ALA A 338 37.46 27.97 -9.36
CA ALA A 338 37.78 28.87 -8.24
C ALA A 338 36.56 29.29 -7.40
N ASP A 339 35.35 29.10 -7.91
CA ASP A 339 34.09 29.36 -7.22
C ASP A 339 33.58 28.16 -6.41
N GLY A 340 34.32 27.04 -6.41
CA GLY A 340 33.94 25.81 -5.71
C GLY A 340 33.03 24.88 -6.51
N THR A 341 32.75 25.20 -7.78
CA THR A 341 32.01 24.32 -8.68
C THR A 341 32.76 23.00 -8.88
N VAL A 342 32.02 21.88 -8.85
CA VAL A 342 32.55 20.56 -9.19
C VAL A 342 31.80 20.03 -10.40
N THR A 343 32.53 19.70 -11.46
CA THR A 343 31.99 19.04 -12.66
C THR A 343 32.38 17.57 -12.63
N VAL A 344 31.43 16.68 -12.89
CA VAL A 344 31.62 15.24 -12.91
C VAL A 344 31.12 14.70 -14.24
N ASN A 345 32.02 14.10 -15.03
CA ASN A 345 31.67 13.48 -16.30
C ASN A 345 31.65 11.97 -16.13
N TYR A 346 30.52 11.34 -16.44
CA TYR A 346 30.32 9.90 -16.40
C TYR A 346 30.43 9.35 -17.83
N GLU A 347 31.19 8.26 -17.99
CA GLU A 347 31.34 7.56 -19.27
C GLU A 347 31.14 6.06 -19.06
N THR A 348 30.12 5.50 -19.71
CA THR A 348 29.79 4.07 -19.63
C THR A 348 30.49 3.24 -20.69
N HIS A 349 30.90 2.05 -20.29
CA HIS A 349 31.68 1.12 -21.08
C HIS A 349 31.07 -0.29 -21.04
N GLU A 350 30.96 -0.93 -22.21
CA GLU A 350 30.60 -2.34 -22.30
C GLU A 350 31.76 -3.21 -21.77
N VAL A 351 31.46 -4.23 -20.95
CA VAL A 351 32.50 -5.12 -20.39
C VAL A 351 33.39 -5.77 -21.44
N ASP A 352 32.88 -5.97 -22.64
CA ASP A 352 33.57 -6.66 -23.72
C ASP A 352 34.10 -5.75 -24.83
N GLU A 353 34.25 -4.43 -24.62
CA GLU A 353 34.79 -3.49 -25.62
C GLU A 353 36.10 -3.96 -26.28
N LEU A 354 37.05 -4.49 -25.51
CA LEU A 354 38.37 -4.89 -26.02
C LEU A 354 38.44 -6.34 -26.52
N ARG A 355 37.61 -7.22 -25.98
CA ARG A 355 37.69 -8.66 -26.25
C ARG A 355 36.36 -9.37 -25.95
N PRO A 356 36.01 -10.41 -26.72
CA PRO A 356 34.78 -11.15 -26.48
C PRO A 356 34.86 -11.96 -25.18
N ILE A 357 33.73 -12.11 -24.51
CA ILE A 357 33.63 -12.98 -23.33
C ILE A 357 33.80 -14.43 -23.75
N THR A 358 34.76 -15.13 -23.15
CA THR A 358 35.05 -16.54 -23.43
C THR A 358 35.18 -17.32 -22.13
N ALA A 359 34.33 -18.34 -21.94
CA ALA A 359 34.34 -19.20 -20.78
C ALA A 359 33.98 -20.65 -21.16
N TYR A 360 34.65 -21.62 -20.53
CA TYR A 360 34.36 -23.05 -20.67
C TYR A 360 34.26 -23.58 -22.12
N GLY A 361 35.02 -23.00 -23.04
CA GLY A 361 35.03 -23.41 -24.45
C GLY A 361 33.97 -22.72 -25.33
N THR A 362 33.18 -21.80 -24.76
CA THR A 362 32.22 -20.95 -25.47
C THR A 362 32.76 -19.53 -25.55
N THR A 363 32.73 -18.93 -26.75
CA THR A 363 32.96 -17.51 -26.98
C THR A 363 31.65 -16.87 -27.38
N TYR A 364 31.24 -15.84 -26.66
CA TYR A 364 29.98 -15.14 -26.91
C TYR A 364 30.18 -13.99 -27.90
N PRO A 365 29.16 -13.66 -28.74
CA PRO A 365 29.22 -12.51 -29.65
C PRO A 365 29.35 -11.18 -28.89
N GLN A 366 30.00 -10.19 -29.53
CA GLN A 366 30.05 -8.81 -29.05
C GLN A 366 28.97 -7.97 -29.77
N PRO A 367 28.27 -7.05 -29.09
CA PRO A 367 28.40 -6.78 -27.65
C PRO A 367 27.73 -7.88 -26.80
N PHE A 368 28.35 -8.22 -25.67
CA PHE A 368 27.90 -9.33 -24.83
C PHE A 368 26.52 -9.07 -24.20
N LYS A 369 26.15 -7.79 -23.99
CA LYS A 369 24.89 -7.38 -23.37
C LYS A 369 23.64 -8.00 -24.03
N HIS A 370 23.61 -8.19 -25.35
CA HIS A 370 22.48 -8.82 -26.05
C HIS A 370 22.31 -10.29 -25.61
N GLN A 371 23.43 -10.99 -25.49
CA GLN A 371 23.44 -12.37 -25.02
C GLN A 371 23.19 -12.45 -23.51
N SER A 372 23.66 -11.48 -22.75
CA SER A 372 23.44 -11.36 -21.31
C SER A 372 21.94 -11.22 -21.00
N PHE A 373 21.24 -10.32 -21.68
CA PHE A 373 19.79 -10.18 -21.56
C PHE A 373 19.06 -11.50 -21.82
N ALA A 374 19.44 -12.26 -22.85
CA ALA A 374 18.86 -13.56 -23.13
C ALA A 374 19.14 -14.62 -22.03
N LEU A 375 20.32 -14.57 -21.40
CA LEU A 375 20.69 -15.48 -20.32
C LEU A 375 19.96 -15.15 -19.02
N ASN A 376 19.81 -13.86 -18.70
CA ASN A 376 19.16 -13.37 -17.48
C ASN A 376 17.62 -13.34 -17.57
N TYR A 377 17.05 -12.98 -18.72
CA TYR A 377 15.61 -12.69 -18.85
C TYR A 377 14.90 -13.44 -19.99
N GLY A 378 15.60 -14.31 -20.72
CA GLY A 378 15.00 -15.13 -21.79
C GLY A 378 14.98 -14.50 -23.18
N GLY A 379 15.38 -13.23 -23.31
CA GLY A 379 15.43 -12.54 -24.59
C GLY A 379 14.01 -12.30 -25.12
N GLY A 380 13.77 -12.54 -26.40
CA GLY A 380 12.43 -12.42 -27.00
C GLY A 380 11.43 -13.53 -26.63
N ASP A 381 11.74 -14.42 -25.67
CA ASP A 381 10.88 -15.53 -25.25
C ASP A 381 10.74 -15.61 -23.72
N LEU A 382 9.81 -14.81 -23.18
CA LEU A 382 9.49 -14.82 -21.74
C LEU A 382 8.84 -16.14 -21.28
N THR A 383 8.23 -16.91 -22.19
CA THR A 383 7.70 -18.23 -21.84
C THR A 383 8.84 -19.17 -21.47
N ASP A 384 9.92 -19.21 -22.24
CA ASP A 384 11.10 -20.02 -21.92
C ASP A 384 11.71 -19.62 -20.57
N PHE A 385 11.80 -18.32 -20.28
CA PHE A 385 12.24 -17.83 -18.97
C PHE A 385 11.38 -18.40 -17.83
N GLY A 386 10.05 -18.25 -17.89
CA GLY A 386 9.15 -18.75 -16.86
C GLY A 386 9.17 -20.28 -16.72
N VAL A 387 9.27 -21.01 -17.82
CA VAL A 387 9.38 -22.49 -17.82
C VAL A 387 10.71 -22.95 -17.21
N ARG A 388 11.84 -22.29 -17.52
CA ARG A 388 13.15 -22.57 -16.91
C ARG A 388 13.11 -22.39 -15.40
N TYR A 389 12.47 -21.33 -14.93
CA TYR A 389 12.32 -21.08 -13.50
C TYR A 389 11.49 -22.15 -12.79
N VAL A 390 10.38 -22.60 -13.38
CA VAL A 390 9.59 -23.71 -12.83
C VAL A 390 10.39 -25.02 -12.82
N LYS A 391 11.20 -25.28 -13.85
CA LYS A 391 12.15 -26.41 -13.87
C LYS A 391 13.14 -26.33 -12.72
N TYR A 392 13.76 -25.18 -12.50
CA TYR A 392 14.65 -24.95 -11.37
C TYR A 392 13.93 -25.21 -10.04
N PHE A 393 12.76 -24.58 -9.83
CA PHE A 393 12.03 -24.71 -8.57
C PHE A 393 11.62 -26.14 -8.24
N LEU A 394 11.10 -26.89 -9.22
CA LEU A 394 10.71 -28.29 -9.02
C LEU A 394 11.91 -29.21 -8.80
N SER A 395 13.02 -28.99 -9.52
CA SER A 395 14.18 -29.88 -9.45
C SER A 395 15.12 -29.59 -8.28
N MET A 396 15.33 -28.31 -7.94
CA MET A 396 16.34 -27.85 -7.00
C MET A 396 15.77 -27.31 -5.68
N SER A 397 14.48 -26.98 -5.61
CA SER A 397 13.85 -26.39 -4.41
C SER A 397 12.74 -27.27 -3.81
N ILE A 398 11.50 -27.14 -4.28
CA ILE A 398 10.33 -27.74 -3.61
C ILE A 398 10.27 -29.26 -3.77
N GLY A 399 10.76 -29.81 -4.88
CA GLY A 399 10.80 -31.27 -5.10
C GLY A 399 11.59 -32.00 -4.00
N PRO A 400 12.85 -31.58 -3.72
CA PRO A 400 13.60 -32.05 -2.56
C PRO A 400 12.86 -31.90 -1.21
N GLU A 401 12.18 -30.76 -0.96
CA GLU A 401 11.41 -30.56 0.28
C GLU A 401 10.23 -31.52 0.43
N ILE A 402 9.45 -31.70 -0.64
CA ILE A 402 8.33 -32.66 -0.68
C ILE A 402 8.83 -34.07 -0.40
N LYS A 403 9.95 -34.45 -1.03
CA LYS A 403 10.58 -35.76 -0.81
C LYS A 403 11.04 -35.93 0.64
N LYS A 404 11.65 -34.90 1.23
CA LYS A 404 12.08 -34.89 2.64
C LYS A 404 10.91 -34.99 3.63
N ALA A 405 9.78 -34.35 3.32
CA ALA A 405 8.55 -34.45 4.10
C ALA A 405 7.84 -35.82 3.97
N GLY A 406 8.25 -36.66 3.01
CA GLY A 406 7.65 -37.96 2.75
C GLY A 406 6.41 -37.92 1.88
N GLY A 407 6.27 -36.89 1.03
CA GLY A 407 5.18 -36.71 0.06
C GLY A 407 4.44 -35.37 0.21
N LEU A 408 3.64 -35.02 -0.80
CA LEU A 408 3.00 -33.70 -0.92
C LEU A 408 2.07 -33.39 0.25
N TYR A 409 1.31 -34.38 0.74
CA TYR A 409 0.41 -34.17 1.88
C TYR A 409 1.15 -33.74 3.14
N ASN A 410 2.23 -34.44 3.51
CA ASN A 410 2.99 -34.14 4.73
C ASN A 410 3.70 -32.79 4.61
N TYR A 411 4.15 -32.45 3.39
CA TYR A 411 4.69 -31.14 3.11
C TYR A 411 3.65 -30.05 3.39
N LEU A 412 2.45 -30.15 2.83
CA LEU A 412 1.35 -29.20 3.07
C LEU A 412 0.94 -29.15 4.54
N ASP A 413 0.82 -30.30 5.21
CA ASP A 413 0.50 -30.36 6.64
C ASP A 413 1.53 -29.64 7.51
N SER A 414 2.82 -29.78 7.19
CA SER A 414 3.90 -29.09 7.90
C SER A 414 3.90 -27.57 7.70
N LYS A 415 3.34 -27.07 6.59
CA LYS A 415 3.29 -25.63 6.29
C LYS A 415 2.00 -24.97 6.80
N PHE A 416 0.88 -25.70 6.80
CA PHE A 416 -0.45 -25.11 7.02
C PHE A 416 -1.22 -25.64 8.23
N ASN A 417 -0.72 -26.68 8.92
CA ASN A 417 -1.44 -27.34 9.99
C ASN A 417 -2.87 -27.72 9.55
N LEU A 418 -2.96 -28.65 8.59
CA LEU A 418 -4.23 -29.01 7.95
C LEU A 418 -5.24 -29.54 8.97
N ASP A 419 -4.77 -30.06 10.10
CA ASP A 419 -5.60 -30.38 11.25
C ASP A 419 -6.43 -29.20 11.76
N SER A 420 -5.82 -28.03 11.95
CA SER A 420 -6.53 -26.84 12.42
C SER A 420 -7.55 -26.37 11.38
N VAL A 421 -7.11 -26.30 10.12
CA VAL A 421 -7.94 -25.88 8.98
C VAL A 421 -9.20 -26.73 8.86
N ILE A 422 -9.06 -28.06 8.89
CA ILE A 422 -10.20 -28.98 8.81
C ILE A 422 -11.10 -28.88 10.05
N GLY A 423 -10.52 -28.63 11.23
CA GLY A 423 -11.29 -28.43 12.46
C GLY A 423 -12.21 -27.21 12.36
N ASN A 424 -11.68 -26.08 11.90
CA ASN A 424 -12.44 -24.84 11.72
C ASN A 424 -13.50 -25.00 10.63
N LEU A 425 -13.15 -25.64 9.51
CA LEU A 425 -14.08 -25.97 8.43
C LEU A 425 -15.30 -26.74 8.95
N LEU A 426 -15.10 -27.76 9.79
CA LEU A 426 -16.20 -28.57 10.32
C LEU A 426 -17.01 -27.86 11.41
N ALA A 427 -16.40 -26.97 12.18
CA ALA A 427 -17.08 -26.23 13.25
C ALA A 427 -17.98 -25.11 12.70
N ASN A 428 -17.57 -24.49 11.58
CA ASN A 428 -18.22 -23.33 11.02
C ASN A 428 -19.15 -23.69 9.84
N THR A 429 -19.47 -24.98 9.64
CA THR A 429 -20.32 -25.43 8.54
C THR A 429 -21.32 -26.50 8.96
N ASN A 430 -22.37 -26.63 8.16
CA ASN A 430 -23.28 -27.78 8.25
C ASN A 430 -22.61 -29.11 7.84
N LEU A 431 -21.39 -29.11 7.28
CA LEU A 431 -20.68 -30.35 6.95
C LEU A 431 -20.33 -31.19 8.19
N GLY A 432 -20.09 -30.56 9.34
CA GLY A 432 -19.83 -31.28 10.61
C GLY A 432 -21.04 -32.04 11.14
N GLN A 433 -22.25 -31.77 10.63
CA GLN A 433 -23.50 -32.40 11.02
C GLN A 433 -23.91 -33.55 10.09
N ALA A 434 -23.24 -33.71 8.94
CA ALA A 434 -23.52 -34.77 7.98
C ALA A 434 -22.95 -36.12 8.43
N GLU A 435 -23.79 -37.16 8.41
CA GLU A 435 -23.41 -38.51 8.86
C GLU A 435 -22.26 -39.07 8.02
N GLY A 436 -21.15 -39.45 8.68
CA GLY A 436 -19.96 -39.99 8.03
C GLY A 436 -18.90 -38.96 7.59
N ILE A 437 -19.19 -37.65 7.67
CA ILE A 437 -18.20 -36.58 7.45
C ILE A 437 -17.50 -36.28 8.78
N THR A 438 -16.21 -36.55 8.84
CA THR A 438 -15.37 -36.37 10.02
C THR A 438 -14.06 -35.73 9.63
N LYS A 439 -13.36 -35.17 10.61
CA LYS A 439 -11.98 -34.69 10.43
C LYS A 439 -11.08 -35.78 9.82
N THR A 440 -11.31 -37.04 10.17
CA THR A 440 -10.56 -38.19 9.63
C THR A 440 -10.88 -38.47 8.16
N SER A 441 -12.16 -38.43 7.75
CA SER A 441 -12.53 -38.67 6.35
C SER A 441 -12.07 -37.55 5.42
N ILE A 442 -12.11 -36.28 5.86
CA ILE A 442 -11.55 -35.16 5.09
C ILE A 442 -10.04 -35.31 4.92
N LYS A 443 -9.29 -35.65 5.99
CA LYS A 443 -7.83 -35.90 5.85
C LYS A 443 -7.53 -37.03 4.87
N LEU A 444 -8.32 -38.10 4.86
CA LEU A 444 -8.13 -39.22 3.95
C LEU A 444 -8.36 -38.79 2.49
N LEU A 445 -9.37 -37.96 2.25
CA LEU A 445 -9.62 -37.33 0.95
C LEU A 445 -8.43 -36.46 0.53
N LEU A 446 -7.95 -35.57 1.41
CA LEU A 446 -6.80 -34.71 1.11
C LEU A 446 -5.53 -35.49 0.82
N LYS A 447 -5.26 -36.58 1.55
CA LYS A 447 -4.15 -37.49 1.25
C LYS A 447 -4.28 -38.11 -0.14
N THR A 448 -5.50 -38.49 -0.52
CA THR A 448 -5.79 -39.10 -1.82
C THR A 448 -5.62 -38.10 -2.96
N VAL A 449 -6.13 -36.88 -2.80
CA VAL A 449 -5.95 -35.77 -3.76
C VAL A 449 -4.48 -35.40 -3.88
N ALA A 450 -3.79 -35.15 -2.77
CA ALA A 450 -2.37 -34.83 -2.76
C ALA A 450 -1.54 -35.92 -3.44
N LYS A 451 -1.87 -37.21 -3.25
CA LYS A 451 -1.15 -38.29 -3.92
C LYS A 451 -1.37 -38.32 -5.43
N GLN A 452 -2.59 -38.01 -5.91
CA GLN A 452 -2.89 -37.91 -7.33
C GLN A 452 -2.13 -36.74 -7.98
N LEU A 453 -2.13 -35.57 -7.34
CA LEU A 453 -1.39 -34.39 -7.80
C LEU A 453 0.13 -34.63 -7.77
N GLU A 454 0.65 -35.24 -6.70
CA GLU A 454 2.06 -35.62 -6.61
C GLU A 454 2.45 -36.56 -7.75
N ASN A 455 1.63 -37.57 -8.05
CA ASN A 455 1.91 -38.50 -9.15
C ASN A 455 1.85 -37.82 -10.53
N LYS A 456 0.91 -36.89 -10.75
CA LYS A 456 0.76 -36.24 -12.06
C LYS A 456 1.81 -35.15 -12.30
N TYR A 457 2.10 -34.29 -11.32
CA TYR A 457 2.89 -33.08 -11.53
C TYR A 457 4.27 -33.10 -10.86
N ILE A 458 4.48 -33.87 -9.79
CA ILE A 458 5.77 -33.90 -9.07
C ILE A 458 6.62 -35.10 -9.53
N ASN A 459 6.01 -36.29 -9.61
CA ASN A 459 6.69 -37.50 -10.07
C ASN A 459 6.83 -37.56 -11.60
N ASN A 460 6.05 -36.74 -12.33
CA ASN A 460 6.13 -36.57 -13.78
C ASN A 460 6.17 -35.07 -14.12
N PRO A 461 7.30 -34.39 -13.84
CA PRO A 461 7.41 -32.93 -13.89
C PRO A 461 7.15 -32.32 -15.29
N GLU A 462 7.31 -33.09 -16.37
CA GLU A 462 6.94 -32.65 -17.73
C GLU A 462 5.48 -32.20 -17.83
N ASN A 463 4.56 -32.81 -17.06
CA ASN A 463 3.17 -32.36 -17.04
C ASN A 463 3.03 -30.96 -16.43
N ALA A 464 3.83 -30.64 -15.41
CA ALA A 464 3.83 -29.31 -14.81
C ALA A 464 4.45 -28.27 -15.74
N TYR A 465 5.55 -28.63 -16.42
CA TYR A 465 6.20 -27.75 -17.39
C TYR A 465 5.28 -27.41 -18.56
N ASN A 466 4.64 -28.42 -19.18
CA ASN A 466 3.72 -28.21 -20.28
C ASN A 466 2.48 -27.38 -19.87
N LEU A 467 1.99 -27.56 -18.65
CA LEU A 467 0.88 -26.77 -18.12
C LEU A 467 1.28 -25.29 -17.98
N VAL A 468 2.42 -25.02 -17.35
CA VAL A 468 2.93 -23.65 -17.18
C VAL A 468 3.24 -23.02 -18.51
N GLU A 469 3.88 -23.73 -19.44
CA GLU A 469 4.16 -23.26 -20.79
C GLU A 469 2.87 -22.84 -21.52
N LYS A 470 1.81 -23.66 -21.43
CA LYS A 470 0.50 -23.32 -22.01
C LYS A 470 -0.08 -22.04 -21.40
N ILE A 471 0.00 -21.90 -20.07
CA ILE A 471 -0.50 -20.73 -19.33
C ILE A 471 0.26 -19.47 -19.73
N LEU A 472 1.59 -19.52 -19.67
CA LEU A 472 2.46 -18.38 -19.99
C LEU A 472 2.29 -17.96 -21.44
N ASN A 473 2.27 -18.89 -22.39
CA ASN A 473 2.06 -18.58 -23.81
C ASN A 473 0.74 -17.83 -24.06
N LYS A 474 -0.30 -18.14 -23.29
CA LYS A 474 -1.59 -17.44 -23.42
C LYS A 474 -1.53 -16.04 -22.80
N LEU A 475 -0.88 -15.89 -21.65
CA LEU A 475 -0.74 -14.60 -20.97
C LEU A 475 0.16 -13.63 -21.75
N VAL A 476 1.34 -14.07 -22.20
CA VAL A 476 2.27 -13.20 -22.93
C VAL A 476 1.74 -12.80 -24.31
N ALA A 477 0.77 -13.54 -24.86
CA ALA A 477 0.17 -13.25 -26.16
C ALA A 477 -0.97 -12.22 -26.13
N VAL A 478 -1.38 -11.74 -24.96
CA VAL A 478 -2.41 -10.68 -24.82
C VAL A 478 -1.96 -9.43 -25.58
N GLU A 479 -2.82 -8.89 -26.43
CA GLU A 479 -2.50 -7.77 -27.32
C GLU A 479 -2.66 -6.42 -26.61
N VAL A 480 -1.57 -5.87 -26.09
CA VAL A 480 -1.60 -4.67 -25.24
C VAL A 480 -1.37 -3.37 -25.99
N SER A 481 -1.17 -3.41 -27.31
CA SER A 481 -0.97 -2.22 -28.13
C SER A 481 -1.45 -2.42 -29.58
N ASP A 482 -1.93 -1.35 -30.21
CA ASP A 482 -2.21 -1.30 -31.64
C ASP A 482 -0.94 -1.19 -32.51
N TYR A 483 0.21 -0.88 -31.91
CA TYR A 483 1.48 -0.70 -32.59
C TYR A 483 2.34 -1.97 -32.48
N PRO A 484 3.16 -2.29 -33.50
CA PRO A 484 4.18 -3.33 -33.38
C PRO A 484 5.29 -2.88 -32.42
N CYS A 485 5.75 -3.78 -31.54
CA CYS A 485 6.95 -3.55 -30.75
C CYS A 485 8.20 -3.73 -31.63
N THR A 486 8.93 -2.64 -31.91
CA THR A 486 10.08 -2.69 -32.81
C THR A 486 11.38 -2.09 -32.26
N LYS A 487 11.35 -1.30 -31.17
CA LYS A 487 12.53 -0.59 -30.65
C LYS A 487 13.71 -1.53 -30.37
N PHE A 488 13.45 -2.64 -29.68
CA PHE A 488 14.48 -3.59 -29.26
C PHE A 488 14.56 -4.85 -30.15
N LEU A 489 13.90 -4.85 -31.31
CA LEU A 489 13.79 -6.03 -32.16
C LEU A 489 15.13 -6.42 -32.80
N GLU A 490 15.88 -5.45 -33.32
CA GLU A 490 17.13 -5.74 -34.04
C GLU A 490 18.25 -6.21 -33.09
N ASP A 491 18.37 -5.57 -31.92
CA ASP A 491 19.46 -5.80 -30.98
C ASP A 491 19.18 -6.95 -29.99
N TYR A 492 17.96 -7.04 -29.47
CA TYR A 492 17.59 -8.00 -28.42
C TYR A 492 16.61 -9.08 -28.87
N GLY A 493 16.05 -8.96 -30.08
CA GLY A 493 15.03 -9.90 -30.58
C GLY A 493 13.68 -9.78 -29.87
N VAL A 494 13.43 -8.65 -29.18
CA VAL A 494 12.18 -8.37 -28.47
C VAL A 494 11.21 -7.66 -29.40
N GLY A 495 10.00 -8.21 -29.56
CA GLY A 495 8.96 -7.65 -30.42
C GLY A 495 8.83 -8.30 -31.80
N SER A 496 8.13 -7.62 -32.69
CA SER A 496 7.88 -8.06 -34.07
C SER A 496 7.38 -6.90 -34.92
N ALA A 497 7.85 -6.81 -36.17
CA ALA A 497 7.34 -5.84 -37.15
C ALA A 497 6.04 -6.28 -37.85
N ASP A 498 5.67 -7.56 -37.75
CA ASP A 498 4.59 -8.17 -38.54
C ASP A 498 3.29 -8.39 -37.75
N ARG A 499 3.29 -8.10 -36.45
CA ARG A 499 2.13 -8.19 -35.56
C ARG A 499 2.09 -7.01 -34.60
N LYS A 500 0.91 -6.76 -34.06
CA LYS A 500 0.73 -5.87 -32.92
C LYS A 500 1.51 -6.37 -31.70
N GLY A 501 1.91 -5.43 -30.86
CA GLY A 501 2.66 -5.71 -29.65
C GLY A 501 1.81 -6.39 -28.59
N ASN A 502 2.44 -7.31 -27.85
CA ASN A 502 1.77 -8.11 -26.84
C ASN A 502 2.37 -7.90 -25.44
N PHE A 503 1.72 -8.47 -24.43
CA PHE A 503 2.11 -8.29 -23.03
C PHE A 503 3.54 -8.78 -22.78
N GLY A 504 3.98 -9.84 -23.46
CA GLY A 504 5.36 -10.29 -23.38
C GLY A 504 6.38 -9.28 -23.93
N ASP A 505 6.03 -8.60 -25.02
CA ASP A 505 6.85 -7.50 -25.56
C ASP A 505 6.92 -6.34 -24.56
N ALA A 506 5.79 -5.95 -23.95
CA ALA A 506 5.75 -4.87 -22.97
C ALA A 506 6.65 -5.15 -21.76
N VAL A 507 6.51 -6.33 -21.14
CA VAL A 507 7.34 -6.73 -19.98
C VAL A 507 8.82 -6.76 -20.35
N SER A 508 9.18 -7.31 -21.51
CA SER A 508 10.58 -7.37 -21.95
C SER A 508 11.16 -5.98 -22.22
N SER A 509 10.36 -5.08 -22.82
CA SER A 509 10.76 -3.70 -23.05
C SER A 509 10.97 -2.94 -21.74
N VAL A 510 10.08 -3.08 -20.75
CA VAL A 510 10.26 -2.48 -19.41
C VAL A 510 11.59 -2.90 -18.78
N LEU A 511 11.92 -4.21 -18.82
CA LEU A 511 13.21 -4.69 -18.31
C LEU A 511 14.41 -4.10 -19.07
N LEU A 512 14.26 -3.84 -20.37
CA LEU A 512 15.33 -3.22 -21.17
C LEU A 512 15.51 -1.75 -20.84
N TYR A 513 14.42 -0.98 -20.74
CA TYR A 513 14.45 0.42 -20.32
C TYR A 513 15.21 0.56 -19.00
N MET A 514 14.67 -0.08 -17.95
CA MET A 514 15.16 0.00 -16.58
C MET A 514 16.63 -0.43 -16.41
N TYR A 515 17.00 -1.63 -16.87
CA TYR A 515 18.36 -2.13 -16.62
C TYR A 515 19.41 -1.50 -17.54
N SER A 516 19.04 -0.98 -18.71
CA SER A 516 20.01 -0.41 -19.64
C SER A 516 20.26 1.09 -19.43
N GLY A 517 19.45 1.77 -18.61
CA GLY A 517 19.52 3.23 -18.43
C GLY A 517 19.16 4.00 -19.72
N ASP A 518 18.19 3.48 -20.48
CA ASP A 518 17.69 4.07 -21.74
C ASP A 518 16.23 4.50 -21.57
N GLU A 519 15.91 5.19 -20.48
CA GLU A 519 14.55 5.59 -20.05
C GLU A 519 13.95 6.76 -20.86
N ASP A 520 14.31 6.83 -22.16
CA ASP A 520 13.73 7.72 -23.16
C ASP A 520 12.77 6.96 -24.08
N ARG A 521 11.47 7.07 -23.82
CA ARG A 521 10.41 6.48 -24.66
C ARG A 521 9.89 7.40 -25.77
N SER A 522 10.54 8.55 -26.02
CA SER A 522 10.05 9.55 -26.99
C SER A 522 9.98 9.02 -28.43
N ASP A 523 10.75 7.99 -28.74
CA ASP A 523 10.81 7.33 -30.04
C ASP A 523 10.07 5.97 -30.11
N ASP A 524 9.38 5.57 -29.04
CA ASP A 524 8.72 4.27 -28.92
C ASP A 524 7.18 4.37 -28.95
N PRO A 525 6.54 4.36 -30.14
CA PRO A 525 5.09 4.45 -30.24
C PRO A 525 4.36 3.25 -29.60
N PHE A 526 5.03 2.09 -29.47
CA PHE A 526 4.45 0.91 -28.83
C PHE A 526 4.31 1.14 -27.32
N MET A 527 5.38 1.49 -26.63
CA MET A 527 5.31 1.69 -25.17
C MET A 527 4.40 2.86 -24.78
N ASN A 528 4.38 3.93 -25.58
CA ASN A 528 3.48 5.06 -25.38
C ASN A 528 1.99 4.64 -25.46
N ASP A 529 1.64 3.75 -26.40
CA ASP A 529 0.29 3.23 -26.54
C ASP A 529 -0.06 2.22 -25.42
N VAL A 530 0.89 1.40 -24.97
CA VAL A 530 0.71 0.52 -23.79
C VAL A 530 0.31 1.32 -22.56
N LEU A 531 1.06 2.38 -22.26
CA LEU A 531 0.77 3.28 -21.13
C LEU A 531 -0.61 3.94 -21.26
N ASP A 532 -0.95 4.48 -22.43
CA ASP A 532 -2.25 5.12 -22.65
C ASP A 532 -3.42 4.14 -22.48
N ARG A 533 -3.27 2.89 -22.94
CA ARG A 533 -4.28 1.84 -22.77
C ARG A 533 -4.41 1.35 -21.33
N PHE A 534 -3.33 1.30 -20.56
CA PHE A 534 -3.42 1.04 -19.11
C PHE A 534 -4.08 2.20 -18.36
N TYR A 535 -3.71 3.45 -18.67
CA TYR A 535 -4.32 4.63 -18.07
C TYR A 535 -5.85 4.67 -18.25
N ARG A 536 -6.33 4.17 -19.41
CA ARG A 536 -7.75 4.03 -19.78
C ARG A 536 -8.42 2.72 -19.31
N GLY A 537 -7.70 1.81 -18.67
CA GLY A 537 -8.24 0.53 -18.15
C GLY A 537 -8.37 -0.61 -19.15
N GLU A 538 -8.11 -0.39 -20.44
CA GLU A 538 -8.34 -1.40 -21.49
C GLU A 538 -7.43 -2.62 -21.33
N ASN A 539 -6.13 -2.40 -21.15
CA ASN A 539 -5.17 -3.48 -21.02
C ASN A 539 -5.38 -4.29 -19.72
N ALA A 540 -5.76 -3.62 -18.63
CA ALA A 540 -6.06 -4.29 -17.38
C ALA A 540 -7.26 -5.24 -17.51
N GLN A 541 -8.33 -4.80 -18.21
CA GLN A 541 -9.48 -5.65 -18.49
C GLN A 541 -9.11 -6.86 -19.35
N GLU A 542 -8.34 -6.67 -20.43
CA GLU A 542 -7.93 -7.78 -21.30
C GLU A 542 -7.06 -8.82 -20.56
N ILE A 543 -6.17 -8.34 -19.68
CA ILE A 543 -5.35 -9.21 -18.83
C ILE A 543 -6.23 -9.95 -17.82
N TYR A 544 -7.17 -9.26 -17.16
CA TYR A 544 -8.11 -9.85 -16.21
C TYR A 544 -8.94 -10.96 -16.87
N ASP A 545 -9.57 -10.68 -18.01
CA ASP A 545 -10.37 -11.66 -18.76
C ASP A 545 -9.53 -12.88 -19.15
N THR A 546 -8.28 -12.65 -19.56
CA THR A 546 -7.34 -13.72 -19.91
C THR A 546 -6.95 -14.56 -18.69
N LEU A 547 -6.67 -13.92 -17.55
CA LEU A 547 -6.35 -14.60 -16.30
C LEU A 547 -7.54 -15.39 -15.76
N TYR A 548 -8.75 -14.83 -15.82
CA TYR A 548 -9.98 -15.53 -15.48
C TYR A 548 -10.13 -16.79 -16.33
N ASP A 549 -9.99 -16.67 -17.66
CA ASP A 549 -10.09 -17.83 -18.56
C ASP A 549 -8.98 -18.87 -18.31
N ILE A 550 -7.76 -18.43 -18.01
CA ILE A 550 -6.65 -19.30 -17.62
C ILE A 550 -6.99 -20.07 -16.33
N VAL A 551 -7.32 -19.37 -15.25
CA VAL A 551 -7.49 -19.97 -13.93
C VAL A 551 -8.72 -20.87 -13.90
N ILE A 552 -9.84 -20.38 -14.43
CA ILE A 552 -11.13 -21.06 -14.35
C ILE A 552 -11.23 -22.16 -15.41
N ASN A 553 -10.98 -21.84 -16.67
CA ASN A 553 -11.25 -22.77 -17.76
C ASN A 553 -10.05 -23.68 -18.08
N ASP A 554 -8.84 -23.14 -18.16
CA ASP A 554 -7.66 -23.95 -18.50
C ASP A 554 -7.13 -24.77 -17.32
N VAL A 555 -6.97 -24.15 -16.15
CA VAL A 555 -6.37 -24.79 -14.98
C VAL A 555 -7.40 -25.58 -14.18
N LEU A 556 -8.44 -24.92 -13.68
CA LEU A 556 -9.40 -25.57 -12.80
C LEU A 556 -10.24 -26.62 -13.55
N LYS A 557 -10.99 -26.21 -14.58
CA LYS A 557 -11.89 -27.12 -15.33
C LYS A 557 -11.15 -28.03 -16.31
N GLY A 558 -10.16 -27.48 -17.03
CA GLY A 558 -9.46 -28.20 -18.07
C GLY A 558 -8.47 -29.24 -17.55
N GLU A 559 -7.87 -28.98 -16.39
CA GLU A 559 -6.70 -29.73 -15.95
C GLU A 559 -6.84 -30.33 -14.54
N LEU A 560 -7.20 -29.54 -13.51
CA LEU A 560 -7.25 -30.01 -12.12
C LEU A 560 -8.47 -30.90 -11.83
N LEU A 561 -9.69 -30.41 -12.10
CA LEU A 561 -10.94 -31.13 -11.81
C LEU A 561 -11.01 -32.52 -12.48
N PRO A 562 -10.64 -32.69 -13.78
CA PRO A 562 -10.67 -33.99 -14.42
C PRO A 562 -9.58 -34.95 -13.89
N THR A 563 -8.49 -34.40 -13.36
CA THR A 563 -7.38 -35.18 -12.80
C THR A 563 -7.77 -35.86 -11.49
N ILE A 564 -8.57 -35.19 -10.67
CA ILE A 564 -8.90 -35.66 -9.33
C ILE A 564 -10.06 -36.66 -9.41
N GLN A 565 -9.73 -37.93 -9.27
CA GLN A 565 -10.70 -39.01 -9.14
C GLN A 565 -11.11 -39.14 -7.67
N ILE A 566 -12.41 -39.12 -7.41
CA ILE A 566 -12.97 -39.30 -6.07
C ILE A 566 -13.57 -40.70 -5.98
N ASP A 567 -13.12 -41.47 -4.99
CA ASP A 567 -13.80 -42.71 -4.59
C ASP A 567 -14.75 -42.39 -3.43
N PRO A 568 -16.06 -42.24 -3.70
CA PRO A 568 -17.02 -41.88 -2.66
C PRO A 568 -17.18 -42.98 -1.60
N VAL A 569 -16.78 -44.24 -1.88
CA VAL A 569 -16.82 -45.35 -0.90
C VAL A 569 -15.64 -45.26 0.07
N ALA A 570 -14.46 -44.85 -0.41
CA ALA A 570 -13.28 -44.64 0.43
C ALA A 570 -13.47 -43.46 1.41
N PHE A 571 -14.29 -42.48 1.05
CA PHE A 571 -14.63 -41.30 1.87
C PHE A 571 -15.30 -41.69 3.20
N PHE A 572 -16.15 -42.72 3.21
CA PHE A 572 -16.88 -43.18 4.40
C PHE A 572 -16.14 -44.25 5.21
N GLY A 573 -14.80 -44.34 5.09
CA GLY A 573 -13.95 -45.45 5.51
C GLY A 573 -14.04 -45.98 6.96
N VAL A 574 -14.87 -45.39 7.83
CA VAL A 574 -15.13 -45.84 9.21
C VAL A 574 -16.46 -46.62 9.36
N LEU A 575 -17.30 -46.61 8.33
CA LEU A 575 -18.59 -47.31 8.30
C LEU A 575 -18.42 -48.79 7.90
N THR A 576 -19.39 -49.65 8.27
CA THR A 576 -19.46 -51.03 7.77
C THR A 576 -19.76 -51.03 6.26
N GLU A 577 -19.42 -52.10 5.53
CA GLU A 577 -19.73 -52.17 4.08
C GLU A 577 -21.22 -51.97 3.77
N GLU A 578 -22.12 -52.44 4.65
CA GLU A 578 -23.55 -52.15 4.58
C GLU A 578 -23.86 -50.65 4.81
N ALA A 579 -23.29 -50.02 5.84
CA ALA A 579 -23.54 -48.60 6.13
C ALA A 579 -22.88 -47.65 5.12
N LYS A 580 -21.77 -48.04 4.47
CA LYS A 580 -21.19 -47.31 3.33
C LYS A 580 -22.12 -47.35 2.13
N ILE A 581 -22.69 -48.52 1.84
CA ILE A 581 -23.65 -48.69 0.75
C ILE A 581 -24.94 -47.92 1.06
N ASP A 582 -25.42 -47.92 2.30
CA ASP A 582 -26.63 -47.17 2.70
C ASP A 582 -26.41 -45.66 2.72
N ALA A 583 -25.29 -45.16 3.25
CA ALA A 583 -24.95 -43.73 3.20
C ALA A 583 -24.78 -43.26 1.76
N LEU A 584 -24.11 -44.05 0.92
CA LEU A 584 -23.94 -43.75 -0.49
C LEU A 584 -25.25 -43.85 -1.27
N ASN A 585 -26.09 -44.86 -1.02
CA ASN A 585 -27.41 -44.97 -1.62
C ASN A 585 -28.34 -43.85 -1.15
N SER A 586 -28.25 -43.41 0.11
CA SER A 586 -29.00 -42.26 0.62
C SER A 586 -28.56 -40.97 -0.09
N VAL A 587 -27.25 -40.77 -0.30
CA VAL A 587 -26.74 -39.65 -1.10
C VAL A 587 -27.22 -39.79 -2.55
N MET A 588 -27.14 -40.97 -3.16
CA MET A 588 -27.54 -41.20 -4.57
C MET A 588 -29.08 -41.11 -4.81
N ASP A 589 -29.90 -41.58 -3.88
CA ASP A 589 -31.37 -41.49 -3.94
C ASP A 589 -31.84 -40.05 -3.69
N THR A 590 -31.15 -39.31 -2.82
CA THR A 590 -31.46 -37.91 -2.52
C THR A 590 -30.93 -36.95 -3.60
N VAL A 591 -29.79 -37.27 -4.23
CA VAL A 591 -29.07 -36.37 -5.17
C VAL A 591 -29.31 -36.73 -6.64
N MET A 592 -29.43 -38.01 -7.00
CA MET A 592 -29.38 -38.45 -8.41
C MET A 592 -30.62 -39.18 -8.91
N GLY A 593 -31.44 -39.79 -8.05
CA GLY A 593 -32.61 -40.57 -8.47
C GLY A 593 -32.27 -41.78 -9.39
N ILE A 594 -31.02 -42.25 -9.38
CA ILE A 594 -30.52 -43.32 -10.24
C ILE A 594 -30.34 -44.61 -9.41
N ASN A 595 -31.03 -45.68 -9.81
CA ASN A 595 -30.79 -47.04 -9.32
C ASN A 595 -29.75 -47.74 -10.20
N GLY A 596 -28.50 -47.89 -9.74
CA GLY A 596 -27.47 -48.64 -10.48
C GLY A 596 -26.02 -48.42 -10.05
N SER A 597 -25.12 -49.26 -10.58
CA SER A 597 -23.69 -49.33 -10.23
C SER A 597 -22.91 -48.03 -10.49
N ILE A 598 -22.08 -47.66 -9.51
CA ILE A 598 -21.38 -46.38 -9.37
C ILE A 598 -20.28 -46.20 -10.45
N PRO A 599 -20.37 -45.20 -11.33
CA PRO A 599 -19.24 -44.83 -12.18
C PRO A 599 -18.16 -44.10 -11.36
N LYS A 600 -16.90 -44.17 -11.81
CA LYS A 600 -15.84 -43.29 -11.27
C LYS A 600 -16.25 -41.83 -11.51
N LEU A 601 -16.40 -41.06 -10.44
CA LEU A 601 -16.71 -39.64 -10.48
C LEU A 601 -15.41 -38.85 -10.39
N ASP A 602 -15.15 -37.99 -11.37
CA ASP A 602 -14.16 -36.92 -11.19
C ASP A 602 -14.72 -35.81 -10.29
N ALA A 603 -13.82 -34.99 -9.76
CA ALA A 603 -14.19 -33.90 -8.86
C ALA A 603 -15.13 -32.88 -9.52
N GLY A 604 -14.97 -32.63 -10.83
CA GLY A 604 -15.80 -31.67 -11.56
C GLY A 604 -17.27 -32.09 -11.60
N THR A 605 -17.52 -33.35 -11.96
CA THR A 605 -18.87 -33.93 -12.00
C THR A 605 -19.53 -33.88 -10.63
N LEU A 606 -18.77 -34.18 -9.55
CA LEU A 606 -19.29 -34.10 -8.19
C LEU A 606 -19.70 -32.67 -7.81
N VAL A 607 -18.86 -31.68 -8.14
CA VAL A 607 -19.16 -30.27 -7.83
C VAL A 607 -20.38 -29.77 -8.61
N SER A 608 -20.45 -30.03 -9.91
CA SER A 608 -21.61 -29.64 -10.72
C SER A 608 -22.91 -30.29 -10.26
N LEU A 609 -22.84 -31.55 -9.81
CA LEU A 609 -24.00 -32.23 -9.23
C LEU A 609 -24.45 -31.59 -7.93
N ILE A 610 -23.53 -31.17 -7.06
CA ILE A 610 -23.89 -30.53 -5.79
C ILE A 610 -24.52 -29.15 -6.03
N LEU A 611 -23.95 -28.35 -6.93
CA LEU A 611 -24.49 -27.01 -7.26
C LEU A 611 -25.85 -27.11 -7.95
N GLY A 612 -26.06 -28.11 -8.81
CA GLY A 612 -27.34 -28.36 -9.49
C GLY A 612 -28.50 -28.80 -8.59
N LEU A 613 -28.25 -29.03 -7.29
CA LEU A 613 -29.30 -29.35 -6.30
C LEU A 613 -30.00 -28.12 -5.73
N GLY A 614 -29.53 -26.90 -6.04
CA GLY A 614 -30.10 -25.67 -5.50
C GLY A 614 -29.99 -25.54 -3.97
N ILE A 615 -28.98 -26.20 -3.39
CA ILE A 615 -28.63 -26.08 -1.95
C ILE A 615 -27.87 -24.76 -1.70
N THR A 616 -27.28 -24.21 -2.76
CA THR A 616 -26.72 -22.86 -2.86
C THR A 616 -27.61 -22.02 -3.78
N ASP A 617 -27.54 -20.69 -3.66
CA ASP A 617 -28.21 -19.78 -4.59
C ASP A 617 -27.65 -19.88 -6.03
N TYR A 618 -26.48 -20.52 -6.19
CA TYR A 618 -25.78 -20.73 -7.45
C TYR A 618 -25.93 -22.17 -7.97
N ASN A 619 -26.22 -22.32 -9.26
CA ASN A 619 -26.42 -23.63 -9.91
C ASN A 619 -25.21 -24.10 -10.74
N SER A 620 -24.11 -23.35 -10.74
CA SER A 620 -22.88 -23.67 -11.48
C SER A 620 -21.64 -23.14 -10.75
N ILE A 621 -20.46 -23.69 -11.10
CA ILE A 621 -19.18 -23.25 -10.52
C ILE A 621 -18.89 -21.81 -10.93
N GLU A 622 -19.26 -21.46 -12.16
CA GLU A 622 -19.17 -20.12 -12.72
C GLU A 622 -20.03 -19.15 -11.91
N GLY A 623 -21.32 -19.43 -11.69
CA GLY A 623 -22.17 -18.54 -10.90
C GLY A 623 -21.68 -18.34 -9.46
N LEU A 624 -21.04 -19.37 -8.86
CA LEU A 624 -20.41 -19.26 -7.54
C LEU A 624 -19.12 -18.42 -7.56
N ILE A 625 -18.33 -18.52 -8.62
CA ILE A 625 -17.07 -17.76 -8.75
C ILE A 625 -17.34 -16.33 -9.18
N ASP A 626 -18.25 -16.12 -10.13
CA ASP A 626 -18.67 -14.81 -10.63
C ASP A 626 -19.32 -14.01 -9.52
N SER A 627 -20.16 -14.62 -8.68
CA SER A 627 -20.70 -13.91 -7.50
C SER A 627 -19.65 -13.49 -6.50
N PHE A 628 -18.61 -14.29 -6.30
CA PHE A 628 -17.47 -13.89 -5.48
C PHE A 628 -16.68 -12.77 -6.16
N LEU A 629 -16.38 -12.88 -7.46
CA LEU A 629 -15.58 -11.87 -8.16
C LEU A 629 -16.32 -10.55 -8.36
N ASP A 630 -17.61 -10.56 -8.67
CA ASP A 630 -18.43 -9.36 -8.87
C ASP A 630 -18.53 -8.50 -7.59
N GLU A 631 -18.41 -9.12 -6.42
CA GLU A 631 -18.37 -8.41 -5.13
C GLU A 631 -17.05 -7.66 -4.92
N TYR A 632 -15.92 -8.22 -5.39
CA TYR A 632 -14.58 -7.69 -5.13
C TYR A 632 -13.94 -6.98 -6.34
N MET A 633 -14.41 -7.20 -7.56
CA MET A 633 -13.81 -6.68 -8.80
C MET A 633 -14.75 -5.69 -9.48
N THR A 634 -15.07 -4.59 -8.80
CA THR A 634 -15.88 -3.51 -9.36
C THR A 634 -15.10 -2.69 -10.40
N ASP A 635 -15.78 -1.86 -11.19
CA ASP A 635 -15.13 -0.96 -12.15
C ASP A 635 -14.09 -0.04 -11.49
N SER A 636 -14.38 0.44 -10.27
CA SER A 636 -13.43 1.26 -9.49
C SER A 636 -12.20 0.47 -9.06
N GLU A 637 -12.34 -0.82 -8.73
CA GLU A 637 -11.21 -1.69 -8.37
C GLU A 637 -10.35 -2.02 -9.59
N MET A 638 -10.99 -2.31 -10.73
CA MET A 638 -10.30 -2.50 -12.01
C MET A 638 -9.52 -1.25 -12.42
N GLU A 639 -10.05 -0.07 -12.13
CA GLU A 639 -9.36 1.20 -12.36
C GLU A 639 -8.10 1.36 -11.50
N VAL A 640 -8.17 0.99 -10.22
CA VAL A 640 -7.01 1.00 -9.30
C VAL A 640 -5.91 0.09 -9.85
N ILE A 641 -6.26 -1.15 -10.21
CA ILE A 641 -5.32 -2.11 -10.79
C ILE A 641 -4.69 -1.55 -12.08
N ALA A 642 -5.51 -0.98 -12.97
CA ALA A 642 -5.03 -0.43 -14.23
C ALA A 642 -4.06 0.73 -14.04
N TYR A 643 -4.36 1.62 -13.09
CA TYR A 643 -3.51 2.76 -12.76
C TYR A 643 -2.20 2.31 -12.08
N GLU A 644 -2.24 1.27 -11.26
CA GLU A 644 -1.04 0.69 -10.65
C GLU A 644 -0.09 0.11 -11.72
N PHE A 645 -0.62 -0.62 -12.71
CA PHE A 645 0.17 -1.05 -13.87
C PHE A 645 0.73 0.13 -14.66
N TYR A 646 -0.06 1.20 -14.83
CA TYR A 646 0.39 2.41 -15.51
C TYR A 646 1.59 3.04 -14.78
N ASN A 647 1.50 3.27 -13.47
CA ASN A 647 2.59 3.88 -12.68
C ASN A 647 3.86 3.02 -12.75
N PHE A 648 3.75 1.72 -12.50
CA PHE A 648 4.90 0.81 -12.56
C PHE A 648 5.60 0.83 -13.92
N ILE A 649 4.83 0.81 -15.02
CA ILE A 649 5.42 0.88 -16.37
C ILE A 649 6.01 2.26 -16.63
N TYR A 650 5.35 3.32 -16.16
CA TYR A 650 5.81 4.70 -16.35
C TYR A 650 7.16 4.93 -15.67
N ASP A 651 7.26 4.57 -14.39
CA ASP A 651 8.43 4.76 -13.53
C ASP A 651 9.66 4.02 -14.08
N PHE A 652 9.47 2.85 -14.70
CA PHE A 652 10.58 2.07 -15.29
C PHE A 652 10.89 2.37 -16.76
N THR A 653 10.19 3.32 -17.37
CA THR A 653 10.39 3.67 -18.79
C THR A 653 10.53 5.17 -19.03
N THR A 654 10.55 5.97 -17.95
CA THR A 654 10.64 7.42 -18.01
C THR A 654 11.49 7.91 -16.84
N ASP A 655 12.48 8.74 -17.12
CA ASP A 655 13.29 9.43 -16.12
C ASP A 655 13.50 10.91 -16.47
N GLU A 656 13.79 11.74 -15.46
CA GLU A 656 14.14 13.15 -15.60
C GLU A 656 15.51 13.37 -16.27
N LEU A 657 16.43 12.41 -16.15
CA LEU A 657 17.77 12.39 -16.73
C LEU A 657 17.92 11.24 -17.75
N PRO A 658 17.21 11.26 -18.89
CA PRO A 658 17.04 10.11 -19.80
C PRO A 658 18.31 9.58 -20.52
N HIS A 659 19.52 10.01 -20.15
CA HIS A 659 20.80 9.68 -20.77
C HIS A 659 21.88 9.27 -19.75
N ASP A 660 21.55 8.39 -18.79
CA ASP A 660 22.44 7.95 -17.69
C ASP A 660 23.71 7.21 -18.10
N LEU A 661 23.84 6.90 -19.38
CA LEU A 661 25.02 6.28 -19.96
C LEU A 661 26.21 7.24 -20.06
N ASN A 662 25.99 8.52 -20.39
CA ASN A 662 27.08 9.47 -20.60
C ASN A 662 26.67 10.90 -20.21
N GLU A 663 26.66 11.17 -18.91
CA GLU A 663 26.12 12.41 -18.36
C GLU A 663 27.20 13.34 -17.76
N THR A 664 26.92 14.64 -17.72
CA THR A 664 27.79 15.64 -17.07
C THR A 664 27.04 16.36 -15.97
N ILE A 665 27.31 15.98 -14.73
CA ILE A 665 26.70 16.59 -13.55
C ILE A 665 27.56 17.75 -13.05
N VAL A 666 26.91 18.88 -12.72
CA VAL A 666 27.58 20.07 -12.20
C VAL A 666 27.00 20.45 -10.84
N TYR A 667 27.78 20.29 -9.79
CA TYR A 667 27.46 20.86 -8.47
C TYR A 667 28.00 22.28 -8.37
N SER A 668 27.09 23.26 -8.25
CA SER A 668 27.43 24.70 -8.17
C SER A 668 27.08 25.31 -6.80
N GLY A 669 26.89 24.48 -5.78
CA GLY A 669 26.37 24.90 -4.47
C GLY A 669 24.83 24.81 -4.39
N LYS A 670 24.28 25.46 -3.37
CA LYS A 670 22.85 25.37 -3.03
C LYS A 670 21.91 25.84 -4.14
N VAL A 671 20.85 25.09 -4.38
CA VAL A 671 19.75 25.42 -5.31
C VAL A 671 18.49 25.88 -4.56
N PRO A 672 17.61 26.69 -5.19
CA PRO A 672 16.31 27.00 -4.63
C PRO A 672 15.44 25.74 -4.48
N VAL A 673 14.76 25.60 -3.34
CA VAL A 673 13.81 24.52 -3.08
C VAL A 673 12.40 25.01 -3.37
N THR A 674 11.67 24.30 -4.24
CA THR A 674 10.24 24.51 -4.47
C THR A 674 9.49 23.43 -3.69
N PRO A 675 8.89 23.76 -2.53
CA PRO A 675 8.20 22.76 -1.71
C PRO A 675 6.83 22.38 -2.31
N THR A 676 6.42 21.12 -2.17
CA THR A 676 5.09 20.66 -2.60
C THR A 676 4.37 19.88 -1.48
N VAL A 677 3.14 19.44 -1.70
CA VAL A 677 2.43 18.59 -0.72
C VAL A 677 2.79 17.11 -0.88
N GLU A 678 3.21 16.71 -2.08
CA GLU A 678 3.64 15.37 -2.46
C GLU A 678 4.99 15.02 -1.82
N ASP A 679 5.94 15.96 -1.81
CA ASP A 679 7.24 15.80 -1.12
C ASP A 679 7.16 16.06 0.40
N LEU A 680 5.94 16.30 0.91
CA LEU A 680 5.60 16.61 2.30
C LEU A 680 6.37 17.82 2.88
N ARG A 681 6.91 18.73 2.06
CA ARG A 681 7.52 20.00 2.53
C ARG A 681 6.46 21.05 2.86
N LEU A 682 5.33 21.03 2.15
CA LEU A 682 4.13 21.80 2.49
C LEU A 682 3.22 20.97 3.41
N PRO A 683 2.33 21.63 4.19
CA PRO A 683 1.29 20.94 4.94
C PRO A 683 0.43 20.05 4.04
N SER A 684 0.49 18.74 4.27
CA SER A 684 -0.29 17.74 3.54
C SER A 684 -1.33 17.11 4.47
N GLY A 685 -2.50 16.74 3.94
CA GLY A 685 -3.55 16.12 4.75
C GLY A 685 -4.15 17.08 5.79
N VAL A 686 -4.41 18.35 5.41
CA VAL A 686 -4.91 19.37 6.36
C VAL A 686 -6.35 19.09 6.75
N ALA A 687 -6.55 18.49 7.93
CA ALA A 687 -7.85 18.17 8.49
C ALA A 687 -8.30 19.25 9.48
N VAL A 688 -9.54 19.74 9.30
CA VAL A 688 -10.16 20.77 10.15
C VAL A 688 -11.39 20.18 10.84
N THR A 689 -11.48 20.32 12.15
CA THR A 689 -12.62 19.85 12.95
C THR A 689 -13.05 20.90 13.98
N PHE A 690 -14.22 20.70 14.59
CA PHE A 690 -14.62 21.49 15.74
C PHE A 690 -13.71 21.23 16.96
N GLY A 691 -13.51 22.28 17.76
CA GLY A 691 -13.06 22.12 19.15
C GLY A 691 -14.21 21.76 20.07
N ASP A 692 -13.94 21.65 21.38
CA ASP A 692 -14.96 21.25 22.38
C ASP A 692 -16.21 22.16 22.38
N ASP A 693 -16.08 23.40 21.91
CA ASP A 693 -17.18 24.34 21.66
C ASP A 693 -17.08 24.90 20.23
N SER A 694 -18.05 24.57 19.37
CA SER A 694 -18.08 24.98 17.96
C SER A 694 -18.26 26.49 17.75
N ALA A 695 -18.67 27.24 18.78
CA ALA A 695 -18.78 28.70 18.73
C ALA A 695 -17.47 29.42 19.09
N THR A 696 -16.53 28.75 19.76
CA THR A 696 -15.32 29.39 20.30
C THR A 696 -14.02 28.65 20.05
N ALA A 697 -14.05 27.46 19.46
CA ALA A 697 -12.88 26.61 19.26
C ALA A 697 -12.86 25.85 17.92
N ARG A 698 -11.66 25.62 17.40
CA ARG A 698 -11.37 24.83 16.19
C ARG A 698 -10.09 24.03 16.37
N ASN A 699 -10.00 22.87 15.74
CA ASN A 699 -8.78 22.07 15.71
C ASN A 699 -8.32 21.87 14.26
N ILE A 700 -7.01 21.85 14.05
CA ILE A 700 -6.38 21.61 12.75
C ILE A 700 -5.22 20.65 12.95
N CYS A 701 -5.06 19.65 12.09
CA CYS A 701 -3.84 18.85 12.00
C CYS A 701 -3.43 18.60 10.56
N TRP A 702 -2.14 18.33 10.35
CA TRP A 702 -1.55 18.02 9.05
C TRP A 702 -0.24 17.24 9.24
N TYR A 703 0.35 16.83 8.12
CA TYR A 703 1.61 16.11 8.06
C TYR A 703 2.66 16.83 7.24
N THR A 704 3.92 16.63 7.61
CA THR A 704 5.10 17.01 6.81
C THR A 704 6.19 15.94 6.96
N LYS A 705 7.21 15.97 6.11
CA LYS A 705 8.41 15.13 6.27
C LYS A 705 9.15 15.45 7.57
N VAL A 706 9.95 14.50 8.05
CA VAL A 706 10.65 14.61 9.36
C VAL A 706 11.56 15.84 9.51
N GLY A 707 12.13 16.35 8.41
CA GLY A 707 12.99 17.54 8.40
C GLY A 707 12.25 18.87 8.62
N VAL A 708 10.93 18.87 8.45
CA VAL A 708 10.06 20.05 8.61
C VAL A 708 9.39 19.98 9.97
N THR A 709 9.89 20.77 10.91
CA THR A 709 9.38 20.79 12.30
C THR A 709 8.51 22.00 12.61
N GLY A 710 8.42 22.97 11.68
CA GLY A 710 7.60 24.17 11.85
C GLY A 710 6.14 23.81 12.11
N THR A 711 5.57 24.37 13.18
CA THR A 711 4.14 24.18 13.55
C THR A 711 3.55 25.53 13.86
N ASP A 712 3.50 26.36 12.81
CA ASP A 712 3.05 27.73 12.89
C ASP A 712 1.66 27.86 12.29
N ILE A 713 0.90 28.81 12.81
CA ILE A 713 -0.37 29.25 12.27
C ILE A 713 -0.38 30.78 12.18
N GLU A 714 -0.91 31.30 11.09
CA GLU A 714 -1.34 32.69 11.01
C GLU A 714 -2.87 32.71 10.91
N ILE A 715 -3.52 33.49 11.77
CA ILE A 715 -4.97 33.59 11.84
C ILE A 715 -5.39 35.03 12.15
N MET A 716 -6.42 35.53 11.46
CA MET A 716 -7.00 36.86 11.71
C MET A 716 -8.50 36.89 11.39
N PRO A 717 -9.29 37.78 12.01
CA PRO A 717 -10.65 38.05 11.57
C PRO A 717 -10.72 38.45 10.09
N GLU A 718 -11.71 37.91 9.38
CA GLU A 718 -11.93 38.24 7.97
C GLU A 718 -12.27 39.74 7.80
N GLY A 719 -11.67 40.39 6.79
CA GLY A 719 -11.88 41.82 6.50
C GLY A 719 -11.02 42.80 7.31
N GLU A 720 -10.23 42.34 8.29
CA GLU A 720 -9.21 43.19 8.92
C GLU A 720 -7.99 43.39 8.00
N SER A 721 -7.50 44.63 7.87
CA SER A 721 -6.37 44.94 6.99
C SER A 721 -5.02 44.91 7.73
N GLY A 722 -4.21 43.93 7.36
CA GLY A 722 -2.83 43.74 7.79
C GLY A 722 -2.23 42.59 7.00
N LEU A 723 -0.95 42.68 6.63
CA LEU A 723 -0.28 41.50 6.08
C LEU A 723 -0.21 40.44 7.19
N LEU A 724 -0.70 39.22 6.92
CA LEU A 724 -0.35 37.99 7.64
C LEU A 724 1.17 37.77 7.50
N ARG A 725 1.96 38.60 8.19
CA ARG A 725 3.42 38.69 7.99
C ARG A 725 4.22 38.58 9.27
N ARG A 726 3.56 38.42 10.41
CA ARG A 726 4.17 38.13 11.70
C ARG A 726 3.09 37.50 12.55
N SER A 727 3.28 36.26 12.97
CA SER A 727 2.62 35.57 14.09
C SER A 727 2.00 36.56 15.09
N ARG A 728 0.80 37.05 14.75
CA ARG A 728 -0.05 37.89 15.56
C ARG A 728 -1.32 37.10 15.59
N SER A 729 -1.40 36.23 16.58
CA SER A 729 -2.69 35.85 17.12
C SER A 729 -3.52 37.13 17.26
N ALA A 730 -4.73 37.17 16.71
CA ALA A 730 -5.70 38.19 17.10
C ALA A 730 -5.68 38.26 18.64
N SER A 731 -5.69 39.45 19.25
CA SER A 731 -5.43 39.61 20.70
C SER A 731 -6.40 38.86 21.63
N THR A 732 -7.39 38.15 21.06
CA THR A 732 -8.44 37.39 21.72
C THR A 732 -8.34 35.87 21.54
N VAL A 733 -7.53 35.34 20.60
CA VAL A 733 -7.46 33.88 20.35
C VAL A 733 -6.24 33.25 21.02
N ASN A 734 -6.42 32.06 21.61
CA ASN A 734 -5.36 31.25 22.19
C ASN A 734 -5.04 30.08 21.26
N ILE A 735 -3.75 29.83 21.07
CA ILE A 735 -3.24 28.82 20.15
C ILE A 735 -2.35 27.86 20.96
N GLU A 736 -2.68 26.58 20.91
CA GLU A 736 -1.83 25.50 21.39
C GLU A 736 -1.33 24.72 20.18
N THR A 737 0.00 24.55 20.06
CA THR A 737 0.62 23.79 18.98
C THR A 737 1.44 22.62 19.49
N LYS A 738 1.49 21.54 18.72
CA LYS A 738 2.31 20.36 19.02
C LYS A 738 2.83 19.76 17.71
N THR A 739 4.06 19.25 17.74
CA THR A 739 4.63 18.40 16.69
C THR A 739 4.94 17.03 17.30
N GLU A 740 4.63 15.97 16.57
CA GLU A 740 4.93 14.60 16.96
C GLU A 740 5.47 13.82 15.77
N ARG A 741 6.65 13.21 15.93
CA ARG A 741 7.14 12.25 14.95
C ARG A 741 6.30 10.97 15.08
N THR A 742 5.68 10.55 14.00
CA THR A 742 4.86 9.33 13.94
C THR A 742 5.26 8.50 12.72
N THR A 743 4.85 7.25 12.70
CA THR A 743 5.01 6.36 11.55
C THR A 743 3.66 6.22 10.85
N ARG A 744 3.67 6.39 9.54
CA ARG A 744 2.53 6.11 8.67
C ARG A 744 2.88 4.95 7.76
N GLU A 745 1.88 4.38 7.11
CA GLU A 745 2.07 3.26 6.20
C GLU A 745 1.18 3.37 4.97
N TYR A 746 1.54 2.68 3.91
CA TYR A 746 0.71 2.44 2.73
C TYR A 746 1.26 1.21 1.98
N PRO A 747 0.46 0.52 1.16
CA PRO A 747 0.96 -0.61 0.38
C PRO A 747 1.95 -0.14 -0.70
N GLY A 748 3.04 -0.88 -0.88
CA GLY A 748 4.00 -0.62 -1.95
C GLY A 748 3.48 -0.98 -3.33
N ILE A 749 2.56 -1.96 -3.40
CA ILE A 749 1.71 -2.20 -4.57
C ILE A 749 0.27 -2.33 -4.10
N ASP A 750 -0.62 -1.52 -4.67
CA ASP A 750 -2.05 -1.53 -4.38
C ASP A 750 -2.85 -2.14 -5.54
N LEU A 751 -3.34 -3.36 -5.38
CA LEU A 751 -4.23 -4.01 -6.34
C LEU A 751 -5.70 -3.81 -5.97
N GLY A 752 -6.02 -2.73 -5.25
CA GLY A 752 -7.35 -2.36 -4.79
C GLY A 752 -7.76 -3.19 -3.56
N VAL A 753 -8.30 -4.37 -3.78
CA VAL A 753 -8.72 -5.31 -2.71
C VAL A 753 -7.53 -5.82 -1.88
N PHE A 754 -6.33 -5.84 -2.48
CA PHE A 754 -5.13 -6.36 -1.83
C PHE A 754 -3.92 -5.45 -2.05
N GLY A 755 -3.47 -4.82 -0.98
CA GLY A 755 -2.13 -4.26 -0.89
C GLY A 755 -1.09 -5.34 -0.57
N ILE A 756 0.06 -5.30 -1.23
CA ILE A 756 1.26 -6.08 -0.87
C ILE A 756 2.44 -5.15 -0.58
N LEU A 757 3.48 -5.70 0.06
CA LEU A 757 4.69 -4.95 0.40
C LEU A 757 4.37 -3.67 1.22
N ASN A 758 3.76 -3.82 2.41
CA ASN A 758 3.47 -2.67 3.27
C ASN A 758 4.75 -1.85 3.52
N TYR A 759 4.72 -0.60 3.08
CA TYR A 759 5.77 0.37 3.30
C TYR A 759 5.42 1.26 4.50
N THR A 760 6.43 1.57 5.32
CA THR A 760 6.27 2.44 6.49
C THR A 760 7.26 3.58 6.43
N LEU A 761 6.81 4.80 6.66
CA LEU A 761 7.64 6.00 6.66
C LEU A 761 7.44 6.85 7.92
N PRO A 762 8.52 7.43 8.47
CA PRO A 762 8.40 8.42 9.52
C PRO A 762 7.98 9.78 8.94
N VAL A 763 7.05 10.46 9.62
CA VAL A 763 6.58 11.81 9.29
C VAL A 763 6.43 12.63 10.57
N ASN A 764 6.33 13.94 10.44
CA ASN A 764 5.88 14.81 11.52
C ASN A 764 4.38 15.06 11.39
N ARG A 765 3.63 14.74 12.43
CA ARG A 765 2.24 15.16 12.62
C ARG A 765 2.21 16.46 13.41
N HIS A 766 1.45 17.42 12.92
CA HIS A 766 1.32 18.76 13.47
C HIS A 766 -0.10 18.98 13.98
N TYR A 767 -0.23 19.65 15.12
CA TYR A 767 -1.50 19.96 15.75
C TYR A 767 -1.59 21.44 16.06
N VAL A 768 -2.76 22.01 15.83
CA VAL A 768 -3.14 23.35 16.27
C VAL A 768 -4.54 23.28 16.90
N LYS A 769 -4.64 23.61 18.19
CA LYS A 769 -5.93 23.84 18.86
C LYS A 769 -6.12 25.33 19.08
N ILE A 770 -7.24 25.85 18.59
CA ILE A 770 -7.60 27.26 18.63
C ILE A 770 -8.77 27.41 19.60
N THR A 771 -8.67 28.33 20.55
CA THR A 771 -9.76 28.68 21.47
C THR A 771 -9.90 30.19 21.61
N GLY A 772 -11.02 30.66 22.16
CA GLY A 772 -11.28 32.10 22.32
C GLY A 772 -11.69 32.79 21.02
N LEU A 773 -12.15 32.04 20.02
CA LEU A 773 -12.83 32.59 18.85
C LEU A 773 -14.15 33.24 19.29
N GLU A 774 -14.58 34.26 18.57
CA GLU A 774 -15.87 34.91 18.82
C GLU A 774 -16.98 34.19 18.05
N PRO A 775 -18.14 33.90 18.67
CA PRO A 775 -19.27 33.29 17.99
C PRO A 775 -19.74 34.07 16.76
N GLY A 776 -20.16 33.36 15.71
CA GLY A 776 -20.67 33.91 14.45
C GLY A 776 -19.67 34.75 13.64
N LYS A 777 -18.37 34.55 13.87
CA LYS A 777 -17.30 35.32 13.22
C LYS A 777 -16.49 34.44 12.28
N ARG A 778 -16.05 35.06 11.18
CA ARG A 778 -15.17 34.46 10.18
C ARG A 778 -13.72 34.86 10.42
N TYR A 779 -12.82 33.90 10.26
CA TYR A 779 -11.37 34.07 10.38
C TYR A 779 -10.69 33.46 9.17
N VAL A 780 -9.68 34.14 8.63
CA VAL A 780 -8.81 33.58 7.59
C VAL A 780 -7.56 33.04 8.28
N TYR A 781 -7.14 31.83 7.91
CA TYR A 781 -5.95 31.20 8.47
C TYR A 781 -5.08 30.51 7.40
N ARG A 782 -3.85 30.17 7.79
CA ARG A 782 -2.97 29.21 7.10
C ARG A 782 -2.00 28.59 8.08
N VAL A 783 -1.51 27.39 7.79
CA VAL A 783 -0.59 26.62 8.65
C VAL A 783 0.72 26.33 7.92
N GLY A 784 1.80 26.03 8.64
CA GLY A 784 3.08 25.65 8.03
C GLY A 784 4.32 25.96 8.87
N ASP A 785 5.43 26.23 8.18
CA ASP A 785 6.73 26.59 8.74
C ASP A 785 7.07 28.05 8.39
N ALA A 786 6.91 28.93 9.40
CA ALA A 786 7.14 30.35 9.22
C ALA A 786 8.61 30.71 8.99
N GLN A 787 9.55 29.87 9.48
CA GLN A 787 10.98 30.10 9.32
C GLN A 787 11.42 29.87 7.87
N ARG A 788 10.83 28.87 7.21
CA ARG A 788 11.11 28.54 5.81
C ARG A 788 10.21 29.31 4.83
N GLY A 789 9.07 29.81 5.30
CA GLY A 789 8.06 30.44 4.45
C GLY A 789 7.24 29.42 3.67
N TRP A 790 7.20 28.17 4.16
CA TRP A 790 6.47 27.06 3.57
C TRP A 790 5.10 27.01 4.25
N TRP A 791 4.08 27.43 3.53
CA TRP A 791 2.73 27.61 4.05
C TRP A 791 1.75 26.83 3.20
N SER A 792 0.69 26.33 3.84
CA SER A 792 -0.54 25.93 3.13
C SER A 792 -1.14 27.12 2.38
N ASP A 793 -2.11 26.83 1.52
CA ASP A 793 -3.07 27.82 1.08
C ASP A 793 -3.91 28.36 2.25
N TYR A 794 -4.73 29.37 1.95
CA TYR A 794 -5.60 29.99 2.95
C TYR A 794 -6.87 29.17 3.14
N GLY A 795 -7.27 28.98 4.39
CA GLY A 795 -8.59 28.49 4.75
C GLY A 795 -9.40 29.52 5.53
N VAL A 796 -10.69 29.24 5.68
CA VAL A 796 -11.64 30.03 6.46
C VAL A 796 -12.21 29.21 7.61
N ILE A 797 -12.29 29.84 8.78
CA ILE A 797 -13.03 29.34 9.94
C ILE A 797 -14.26 30.22 10.11
N GLU A 798 -15.44 29.62 10.02
CA GLU A 798 -16.70 30.24 10.45
C GLU A 798 -17.19 29.56 11.73
N THR A 799 -17.26 30.31 12.83
CA THR A 799 -17.73 29.79 14.14
C THR A 799 -19.25 29.76 14.22
N ALA A 800 -19.80 28.79 14.96
CA ALA A 800 -21.21 28.77 15.31
C ALA A 800 -21.63 30.10 15.98
N ASP A 801 -22.81 30.60 15.64
CA ASP A 801 -23.31 31.90 16.09
C ASP A 801 -24.29 31.80 17.27
N ASN A 802 -24.56 30.57 17.73
CA ASN A 802 -25.54 30.22 18.75
C ASN A 802 -26.97 30.63 18.39
N THR A 803 -27.28 30.73 17.10
CA THR A 803 -28.67 30.85 16.62
C THR A 803 -29.35 29.49 16.56
N ASP A 804 -30.57 29.44 16.03
CA ASP A 804 -31.34 28.22 15.77
C ASP A 804 -31.43 27.91 14.27
N GLU A 805 -30.57 28.52 13.44
CA GLU A 805 -30.56 28.34 11.98
C GLU A 805 -29.16 28.00 11.46
N PHE A 806 -29.04 26.91 10.70
CA PHE A 806 -27.81 26.52 10.01
C PHE A 806 -28.07 25.42 8.97
N THR A 807 -27.15 25.29 8.02
CA THR A 807 -27.11 24.18 7.05
C THR A 807 -25.86 23.34 7.31
N PHE A 808 -25.93 22.02 7.14
CA PHE A 808 -24.76 21.15 7.05
C PHE A 808 -24.90 20.15 5.92
N ILE A 809 -23.78 19.65 5.42
CA ILE A 809 -23.73 18.62 4.38
C ILE A 809 -23.56 17.26 5.05
N HIS A 810 -24.29 16.25 4.59
CA HIS A 810 -24.07 14.84 4.92
C HIS A 810 -23.52 14.11 3.70
N MET A 811 -22.42 13.40 3.92
CA MET A 811 -21.75 12.53 2.96
C MET A 811 -21.40 11.22 3.65
N SER A 812 -21.10 10.20 2.86
CA SER A 812 -20.67 8.90 3.36
C SER A 812 -19.89 8.17 2.27
N ASP A 813 -19.02 7.26 2.67
CA ASP A 813 -18.34 6.33 1.79
C ASP A 813 -17.58 7.06 0.66
N GLU A 814 -16.78 8.04 1.05
CA GLU A 814 -15.94 8.85 0.15
C GLU A 814 -14.83 8.01 -0.52
N GLN A 815 -14.52 6.84 0.03
CA GLN A 815 -13.41 5.97 -0.34
C GLN A 815 -13.14 5.79 -1.85
N GLY A 816 -11.85 5.80 -2.17
CA GLY A 816 -11.27 5.44 -3.46
C GLY A 816 -9.87 4.84 -3.26
N GLY A 817 -9.37 4.12 -4.26
CA GLY A 817 -8.06 3.47 -4.21
C GLY A 817 -6.91 4.29 -4.82
N ILE A 818 -7.22 5.30 -5.65
CA ILE A 818 -6.23 6.15 -6.35
C ILE A 818 -6.62 7.63 -6.30
N GLU A 819 -5.63 8.53 -6.46
CA GLU A 819 -5.83 9.99 -6.36
C GLU A 819 -6.97 10.53 -7.23
N ARG A 820 -7.05 10.11 -8.50
CA ARG A 820 -8.10 10.60 -9.42
C ARG A 820 -9.53 10.19 -9.03
N GLN A 821 -9.69 9.17 -8.18
CA GLN A 821 -10.99 8.84 -7.60
C GLN A 821 -11.36 9.82 -6.46
N TYR A 822 -10.37 10.35 -5.74
CA TYR A 822 -10.58 11.43 -4.76
C TYR A 822 -10.88 12.78 -5.42
N ASP A 823 -10.48 13.02 -6.67
CA ASP A 823 -10.96 14.17 -7.45
C ASP A 823 -12.50 14.13 -7.63
N ILE A 824 -13.10 12.94 -7.70
CA ILE A 824 -14.56 12.79 -7.77
C ILE A 824 -15.19 13.20 -6.43
N VAL A 825 -14.60 12.81 -5.30
CA VAL A 825 -15.01 13.27 -3.96
C VAL A 825 -14.90 14.79 -3.87
N ALA A 826 -13.77 15.36 -4.31
CA ALA A 826 -13.55 16.80 -4.32
C ALA A 826 -14.61 17.53 -5.15
N ASN A 827 -15.00 16.98 -6.30
CA ASN A 827 -16.10 17.51 -7.11
C ASN A 827 -17.46 17.40 -6.40
N THR A 828 -17.73 16.31 -5.68
CA THR A 828 -18.94 16.16 -4.85
C THR A 828 -19.00 17.24 -3.77
N VAL A 829 -17.89 17.46 -3.04
CA VAL A 829 -17.77 18.52 -2.02
C VAL A 829 -18.00 19.90 -2.64
N LYS A 830 -17.30 20.20 -3.75
CA LYS A 830 -17.44 21.46 -4.47
C LYS A 830 -18.88 21.71 -4.92
N ALA A 831 -19.55 20.70 -5.48
CA ALA A 831 -20.95 20.80 -5.91
C ALA A 831 -21.91 21.03 -4.73
N ALA A 832 -21.65 20.38 -3.58
CA ALA A 832 -22.42 20.57 -2.36
C ALA A 832 -22.34 22.02 -1.85
N TYR A 833 -21.14 22.59 -1.78
CA TYR A 833 -20.91 23.98 -1.36
C TYR A 833 -21.35 25.02 -2.40
N ALA A 834 -21.29 24.69 -3.68
CA ALA A 834 -21.83 25.57 -4.73
C ALA A 834 -23.35 25.73 -4.62
N ASN A 835 -24.07 24.66 -4.26
CA ASN A 835 -25.52 24.68 -4.08
C ASN A 835 -25.97 25.15 -2.70
N ASN A 836 -25.13 24.98 -1.69
CA ASN A 836 -25.42 25.34 -0.29
C ASN A 836 -24.25 26.15 0.29
N PRO A 837 -23.98 27.38 -0.22
CA PRO A 837 -22.83 28.18 0.19
C PRO A 837 -22.86 28.59 1.66
N GLU A 838 -24.00 28.45 2.34
CA GLU A 838 -24.18 28.68 3.77
C GLU A 838 -23.94 27.44 4.65
N ALA A 839 -23.59 26.29 4.06
CA ALA A 839 -23.31 25.09 4.84
C ALA A 839 -22.10 25.28 5.75
N ALA A 840 -22.27 24.97 7.04
CA ALA A 840 -21.29 25.26 8.08
C ALA A 840 -20.23 24.17 8.27
N PHE A 841 -20.57 22.92 7.97
CA PHE A 841 -19.69 21.75 8.12
C PHE A 841 -20.17 20.56 7.28
N ILE A 842 -19.30 19.56 7.15
CA ILE A 842 -19.60 18.24 6.58
C ILE A 842 -19.68 17.23 7.73
N MET A 843 -20.75 16.45 7.76
CA MET A 843 -20.87 15.24 8.56
C MET A 843 -20.63 14.03 7.66
N SER A 844 -19.53 13.30 7.86
CA SER A 844 -19.22 12.07 7.12
C SER A 844 -19.60 10.84 7.96
N SER A 845 -20.36 9.93 7.36
CA SER A 845 -20.85 8.70 8.04
C SER A 845 -19.94 7.48 7.88
N GLY A 846 -18.65 7.67 7.61
CA GLY A 846 -17.65 6.58 7.61
C GLY A 846 -17.17 6.19 6.22
N ASP A 847 -16.12 5.37 6.19
CA ASP A 847 -15.44 4.91 4.98
C ASP A 847 -14.89 6.09 4.16
N GLN A 848 -14.14 6.96 4.87
CA GLN A 848 -13.48 8.12 4.26
C GLN A 848 -12.38 7.69 3.29
N VAL A 849 -11.71 6.59 3.60
CA VAL A 849 -10.64 6.01 2.79
C VAL A 849 -10.82 4.50 2.66
N ASP A 850 -10.28 3.92 1.59
CA ASP A 850 -10.47 2.49 1.35
C ASP A 850 -9.64 1.59 2.28
N LYS A 851 -8.62 2.14 2.94
CA LYS A 851 -7.89 1.47 4.00
C LYS A 851 -7.44 2.49 5.03
N GLY A 852 -7.97 2.41 6.25
CA GLY A 852 -7.73 3.38 7.32
C GLY A 852 -6.25 3.59 7.69
N THR A 853 -5.37 2.62 7.41
CA THR A 853 -3.92 2.79 7.61
C THR A 853 -3.18 3.37 6.41
N ASN A 854 -3.78 3.39 5.21
CA ASN A 854 -3.15 3.89 3.99
C ASN A 854 -3.04 5.43 4.00
N PHE A 855 -1.82 5.91 4.20
CA PHE A 855 -1.52 7.32 4.33
C PHE A 855 -1.72 8.13 3.04
N LYS A 856 -1.46 7.51 1.86
CA LYS A 856 -1.67 8.18 0.57
C LYS A 856 -3.14 8.55 0.38
N GLN A 857 -4.04 7.60 0.67
CA GLN A 857 -5.48 7.81 0.56
C GLN A 857 -6.01 8.93 1.46
N TRP A 858 -5.52 9.02 2.71
CA TRP A 858 -5.85 10.14 3.60
C TRP A 858 -5.38 11.48 3.05
N ASN A 859 -4.16 11.54 2.50
CA ASN A 859 -3.64 12.77 1.90
C ASN A 859 -4.44 13.15 0.65
N TRP A 860 -4.77 12.20 -0.23
CA TRP A 860 -5.59 12.47 -1.42
C TRP A 860 -6.97 13.03 -1.06
N LEU A 861 -7.66 12.45 -0.07
CA LEU A 861 -8.96 12.96 0.40
C LEU A 861 -8.91 14.45 0.75
N PHE A 862 -7.91 14.87 1.54
CA PHE A 862 -7.82 16.26 1.99
C PHE A 862 -7.18 17.19 0.96
N ASN A 863 -6.18 16.72 0.21
CA ASN A 863 -5.42 17.56 -0.72
C ASN A 863 -6.24 17.84 -1.98
N CYS A 864 -6.89 16.84 -2.59
CA CYS A 864 -7.74 17.02 -3.77
C CYS A 864 -8.92 17.97 -3.49
N ALA A 865 -9.48 17.91 -2.28
CA ALA A 865 -10.62 18.75 -1.87
C ALA A 865 -10.22 19.97 -1.03
N SER A 866 -8.95 20.34 -1.00
CA SER A 866 -8.40 21.37 -0.10
C SER A 866 -9.06 22.74 -0.25
N ASP A 867 -9.43 23.13 -1.48
CA ASP A 867 -10.18 24.35 -1.82
C ASP A 867 -11.47 24.52 -1.01
N ASN A 868 -12.11 23.42 -0.58
CA ASN A 868 -13.33 23.43 0.22
C ASN A 868 -13.10 22.92 1.65
N LEU A 869 -12.27 21.89 1.83
CA LEU A 869 -12.05 21.26 3.14
C LEU A 869 -11.25 22.12 4.10
N MET A 870 -10.42 23.06 3.61
CA MET A 870 -9.78 24.04 4.48
C MET A 870 -10.74 25.14 4.97
N ASP A 871 -11.88 25.33 4.31
CA ASP A 871 -12.90 26.35 4.61
C ASP A 871 -14.03 25.82 5.51
N THR A 872 -14.01 24.53 5.85
CA THR A 872 -15.10 23.86 6.58
C THR A 872 -14.59 22.86 7.60
N ALA A 873 -15.41 22.57 8.61
CA ALA A 873 -15.14 21.46 9.51
C ALA A 873 -15.62 20.14 8.89
N PHE A 874 -14.78 19.11 8.92
CA PHE A 874 -15.12 17.75 8.52
C PHE A 874 -15.27 16.90 9.78
N MET A 875 -16.49 16.42 10.06
CA MET A 875 -16.82 15.66 11.26
C MET A 875 -17.00 14.17 10.90
N PRO A 876 -16.01 13.30 11.20
CA PRO A 876 -16.01 11.91 10.72
C PRO A 876 -16.69 10.94 11.69
N THR A 877 -17.32 9.91 11.12
CA THR A 877 -17.71 8.65 11.78
C THR A 877 -16.75 7.56 11.35
N ALA A 878 -16.47 6.56 12.19
CA ALA A 878 -15.59 5.45 11.80
C ALA A 878 -16.38 4.40 11.01
N GLY A 879 -15.94 4.10 9.78
CA GLY A 879 -16.48 3.00 8.99
C GLY A 879 -15.69 1.70 9.14
N ASN A 880 -16.09 0.64 8.43
CA ASN A 880 -15.35 -0.62 8.48
C ASN A 880 -13.97 -0.53 7.82
N HIS A 881 -13.74 0.44 6.95
CA HIS A 881 -12.42 0.70 6.38
C HIS A 881 -11.49 1.43 7.38
N GLU A 882 -12.04 2.13 8.38
CA GLU A 882 -11.28 2.74 9.49
C GLU A 882 -11.08 1.82 10.72
N LYS A 883 -11.50 0.56 10.67
CA LYS A 883 -11.48 -0.37 11.83
C LYS A 883 -10.08 -0.77 12.34
N SER A 884 -9.01 -0.26 11.75
CA SER A 884 -7.63 -0.64 12.07
C SER A 884 -6.73 0.60 12.21
N GLY A 885 -5.79 0.54 13.15
CA GLY A 885 -4.68 1.49 13.26
C GLY A 885 -5.06 2.88 13.75
N SER A 886 -6.05 3.02 14.63
CA SER A 886 -6.43 4.31 15.21
C SER A 886 -6.75 5.41 14.17
N ALA A 887 -7.22 5.00 12.99
CA ALA A 887 -7.29 5.80 11.75
C ALA A 887 -7.88 7.21 11.94
N LEU A 888 -9.02 7.33 12.65
CA LEU A 888 -9.62 8.64 12.90
C LEU A 888 -8.75 9.52 13.80
N THR A 889 -8.24 8.99 14.91
CA THR A 889 -7.44 9.83 15.83
C THR A 889 -6.05 10.14 15.32
N ASP A 890 -5.57 9.39 14.32
CA ASP A 890 -4.36 9.70 13.57
C ASP A 890 -4.58 10.84 12.58
N ASN A 891 -5.75 10.95 11.96
CA ASN A 891 -5.98 11.98 10.94
C ASN A 891 -6.79 13.19 11.45
N PHE A 892 -7.44 13.09 12.60
CA PHE A 892 -8.29 14.14 13.16
C PHE A 892 -7.98 14.45 14.63
N ILE A 893 -8.42 15.64 15.08
CA ILE A 893 -8.50 16.03 16.49
C ILE A 893 -9.97 16.20 16.85
N LEU A 894 -10.57 15.21 17.53
CA LEU A 894 -12.03 15.19 17.74
C LEU A 894 -12.45 15.88 19.05
N PRO A 895 -13.58 16.62 19.06
CA PRO A 895 -14.10 17.29 20.25
C PRO A 895 -14.75 16.31 21.22
N ASN A 896 -14.72 16.63 22.53
CA ASN A 896 -15.41 15.85 23.58
C ASN A 896 -15.17 14.33 23.54
N LEU A 897 -14.01 13.90 23.04
CA LEU A 897 -13.67 12.48 22.88
C LEU A 897 -13.53 11.80 24.26
N PRO A 898 -14.42 10.85 24.63
CA PRO A 898 -14.29 10.12 25.89
C PRO A 898 -13.05 9.22 25.89
N VAL A 899 -12.63 8.82 27.10
CA VAL A 899 -11.56 7.81 27.25
C VAL A 899 -12.10 6.46 26.80
N GLN A 900 -11.52 5.92 25.73
CA GLN A 900 -11.93 4.70 25.06
C GLN A 900 -10.72 4.06 24.35
N ASP A 901 -10.90 2.82 23.88
CA ASP A 901 -10.02 2.24 22.86
C ASP A 901 -10.26 2.95 21.52
N LYS A 902 -9.20 3.18 20.76
CA LYS A 902 -9.21 3.93 19.51
C LYS A 902 -8.89 3.07 18.30
N ASP A 903 -8.41 1.84 18.52
CA ASP A 903 -7.80 1.03 17.47
C ASP A 903 -8.79 0.62 16.37
N ASN A 904 -10.08 0.51 16.70
CA ASN A 904 -11.15 0.13 15.77
C ASN A 904 -12.12 1.27 15.39
N GLY A 905 -11.75 2.51 15.69
CA GLY A 905 -12.63 3.67 15.55
C GLY A 905 -12.95 4.30 16.91
N VAL A 906 -13.78 5.34 16.91
CA VAL A 906 -14.12 6.10 18.13
C VAL A 906 -15.55 6.62 18.09
N TYR A 907 -16.17 6.77 19.27
CA TYR A 907 -17.44 7.47 19.46
C TYR A 907 -17.24 8.79 20.22
N TYR A 908 -18.00 9.83 19.86
CA TYR A 908 -17.89 11.18 20.46
C TYR A 908 -19.15 12.02 20.15
N SER A 909 -19.24 13.22 20.73
CA SER A 909 -20.38 14.11 20.50
C SER A 909 -19.94 15.57 20.37
N PHE A 910 -20.76 16.38 19.71
CA PHE A 910 -20.54 17.83 19.63
C PHE A 910 -21.86 18.58 19.47
N ASP A 911 -21.85 19.84 19.89
CA ASP A 911 -22.97 20.75 19.67
C ASP A 911 -22.66 21.70 18.51
N TYR A 912 -23.67 21.96 17.68
CA TYR A 912 -23.64 23.08 16.73
C TYR A 912 -24.97 23.81 16.84
N ASN A 913 -24.92 25.07 17.28
CA ASN A 913 -26.12 25.89 17.49
C ASN A 913 -27.16 25.17 18.38
N ASN A 914 -28.40 24.99 17.94
CA ASN A 914 -29.46 24.34 18.70
C ASN A 914 -29.57 22.82 18.49
N ALA A 915 -28.55 22.19 17.90
CA ALA A 915 -28.50 20.76 17.64
C ALA A 915 -27.33 20.06 18.34
N HIS A 916 -27.59 18.84 18.79
CA HIS A 916 -26.61 17.94 19.39
C HIS A 916 -26.37 16.74 18.48
N PHE A 917 -25.11 16.52 18.14
CA PHE A 917 -24.65 15.45 17.26
C PHE A 917 -23.96 14.37 18.08
N ILE A 918 -24.35 13.11 17.85
CA ILE A 918 -23.78 11.94 18.52
C ILE A 918 -23.20 11.03 17.44
N VAL A 919 -21.93 10.71 17.53
CA VAL A 919 -21.20 9.86 16.58
C VAL A 919 -20.91 8.53 17.26
N LEU A 920 -21.39 7.43 16.67
CA LEU A 920 -21.19 6.09 17.21
C LEU A 920 -20.17 5.30 16.40
N ASN A 921 -19.44 4.42 17.09
CA ASN A 921 -18.52 3.48 16.47
C ASN A 921 -19.21 2.12 16.29
N THR A 922 -19.62 1.82 15.06
CA THR A 922 -20.25 0.54 14.69
C THR A 922 -19.26 -0.62 14.46
N ASN A 923 -17.98 -0.43 14.75
CA ASN A 923 -16.98 -1.51 14.81
C ASN A 923 -16.76 -2.03 16.24
N ASP A 924 -17.12 -1.24 17.26
CA ASP A 924 -17.02 -1.61 18.66
C ASP A 924 -18.27 -2.38 19.11
N LEU A 925 -18.31 -3.67 18.78
CA LEU A 925 -19.47 -4.55 18.95
C LEU A 925 -19.17 -5.77 19.83
N ASN A 926 -20.22 -6.28 20.49
CA ASN A 926 -20.22 -7.59 21.14
C ASN A 926 -20.33 -8.72 20.10
N ASP A 927 -20.11 -9.97 20.54
CA ASP A 927 -20.23 -11.18 19.70
C ASP A 927 -21.63 -11.35 19.04
N ASP A 928 -22.67 -10.71 19.59
CA ASP A 928 -24.04 -10.75 19.05
C ASP A 928 -24.34 -9.61 18.06
N GLY A 929 -23.36 -8.75 17.75
CA GLY A 929 -23.50 -7.65 16.82
C GLY A 929 -24.07 -6.37 17.42
N THR A 930 -24.30 -6.30 18.73
CA THR A 930 -24.77 -5.09 19.41
C THR A 930 -23.63 -4.19 19.89
N LEU A 931 -23.89 -2.90 20.13
CA LEU A 931 -22.89 -2.00 20.74
C LEU A 931 -22.41 -2.52 22.10
N THR A 932 -21.14 -2.32 22.41
CA THR A 932 -20.59 -2.63 23.74
C THR A 932 -21.35 -1.96 24.87
N GLU A 933 -21.30 -2.56 26.06
CA GLU A 933 -21.98 -2.02 27.25
C GLU A 933 -21.51 -0.60 27.60
N ASP A 934 -20.22 -0.31 27.42
CA ASP A 934 -19.61 0.98 27.71
C ASP A 934 -20.10 2.06 26.73
N GLN A 935 -20.08 1.79 25.42
CA GLN A 935 -20.58 2.74 24.42
C GLN A 935 -22.09 2.96 24.56
N LEU A 936 -22.86 1.91 24.85
CA LEU A 936 -24.30 2.01 25.10
C LEU A 936 -24.61 2.86 26.35
N ALA A 937 -23.85 2.69 27.42
CA ALA A 937 -23.99 3.49 28.64
C ALA A 937 -23.63 4.96 28.39
N TRP A 938 -22.56 5.21 27.62
CA TRP A 938 -22.15 6.54 27.20
C TRP A 938 -23.25 7.21 26.35
N LEU A 939 -23.75 6.56 25.30
CA LEU A 939 -24.81 7.09 24.43
C LEU A 939 -26.04 7.55 25.23
N LYS A 940 -26.50 6.72 26.17
CA LYS A 940 -27.65 7.06 27.03
C LYS A 940 -27.37 8.28 27.91
N ALA A 941 -26.16 8.38 28.45
CA ALA A 941 -25.76 9.49 29.31
C ALA A 941 -25.58 10.79 28.52
N ASP A 942 -24.94 10.72 27.36
CA ASP A 942 -24.68 11.83 26.45
C ASP A 942 -26.01 12.43 25.94
N ALA A 943 -26.88 11.58 25.36
CA ALA A 943 -28.20 11.99 24.90
C ALA A 943 -29.06 12.58 26.03
N ALA A 944 -28.98 12.06 27.26
CA ALA A 944 -29.72 12.60 28.41
C ALA A 944 -29.14 13.92 28.95
N SER A 945 -27.87 14.20 28.68
CA SER A 945 -27.19 15.42 29.15
C SER A 945 -27.53 16.64 28.29
N SER A 946 -27.90 16.43 27.02
CA SER A 946 -28.24 17.49 26.08
C SER A 946 -29.74 17.84 26.08
N ASN A 947 -30.01 19.15 26.13
CA ASN A 947 -31.35 19.74 25.97
C ASN A 947 -31.52 20.43 24.59
N ALA A 948 -30.66 20.10 23.61
CA ALA A 948 -30.79 20.61 22.25
C ALA A 948 -32.16 20.30 21.65
N ASP A 949 -32.65 21.19 20.79
CA ASP A 949 -33.96 21.02 20.12
C ASP A 949 -33.94 19.85 19.14
N TRP A 950 -32.79 19.64 18.52
CA TRP A 950 -32.50 18.59 17.55
C TRP A 950 -31.42 17.66 18.08
N LYS A 951 -31.67 16.35 17.99
CA LYS A 951 -30.67 15.32 18.27
C LYS A 951 -30.48 14.47 17.04
N ILE A 952 -29.25 14.44 16.55
CA ILE A 952 -28.87 13.75 15.32
C ILE A 952 -27.79 12.75 15.65
N VAL A 953 -27.96 11.52 15.20
CA VAL A 953 -26.95 10.46 15.36
C VAL A 953 -26.34 10.17 14.00
N SER A 954 -25.03 9.94 13.95
CA SER A 954 -24.36 9.38 12.78
C SER A 954 -23.77 8.02 13.14
N ILE A 955 -24.05 7.04 12.30
CA ILE A 955 -23.53 5.68 12.37
C ILE A 955 -23.05 5.29 10.98
N HIS A 956 -22.04 4.42 10.91
CA HIS A 956 -21.60 3.92 9.62
C HIS A 956 -22.47 2.75 9.15
N LYS A 957 -22.47 1.63 9.88
CA LYS A 957 -23.28 0.46 9.52
C LYS A 957 -24.77 0.75 9.71
N GLY A 958 -25.42 1.18 8.62
CA GLY A 958 -26.82 1.54 8.57
C GLY A 958 -27.71 0.38 9.01
N VAL A 959 -28.64 0.66 9.94
CA VAL A 959 -29.60 -0.35 10.37
C VAL A 959 -30.73 -0.52 9.36
N TYR A 960 -30.92 0.41 8.43
CA TYR A 960 -31.85 0.28 7.31
C TYR A 960 -31.16 0.59 5.99
N SER A 961 -31.06 -0.41 5.12
CA SER A 961 -30.57 -0.22 3.77
C SER A 961 -31.26 -1.17 2.80
N ASN A 962 -31.13 -0.91 1.50
CA ASN A 962 -31.42 -1.85 0.44
C ASN A 962 -30.16 -2.29 -0.31
N GLY A 963 -28.98 -2.15 0.29
CA GLY A 963 -27.73 -2.67 -0.23
C GLY A 963 -27.44 -4.12 0.17
N ASN A 964 -26.18 -4.52 0.00
CA ASN A 964 -25.76 -5.90 0.15
C ASN A 964 -25.57 -6.32 1.61
N HIS A 965 -25.28 -5.38 2.51
CA HIS A 965 -24.92 -5.65 3.90
C HIS A 965 -26.09 -5.59 4.88
N VAL A 966 -27.29 -5.25 4.39
CA VAL A 966 -28.52 -5.13 5.20
C VAL A 966 -28.83 -6.34 6.13
N ASP A 967 -28.46 -7.55 5.74
CA ASP A 967 -28.69 -8.79 6.51
C ASP A 967 -27.44 -9.37 7.18
N ASP A 968 -26.34 -8.61 7.19
CA ASP A 968 -25.14 -8.97 7.93
C ASP A 968 -25.45 -9.09 9.44
N LYS A 969 -24.68 -9.95 10.11
CA LYS A 969 -24.94 -10.33 11.50
C LYS A 969 -24.88 -9.12 12.43
N ASP A 970 -23.90 -8.25 12.25
CA ASP A 970 -23.72 -7.02 13.02
C ASP A 970 -24.80 -5.99 12.72
N VAL A 971 -25.13 -5.75 11.44
CA VAL A 971 -26.24 -4.87 11.03
C VAL A 971 -27.56 -5.33 11.64
N SER A 972 -27.82 -6.64 11.64
CA SER A 972 -29.01 -7.24 12.25
C SER A 972 -29.04 -7.07 13.78
N GLY A 973 -27.88 -7.23 14.45
CA GLY A 973 -27.73 -7.00 15.89
C GLY A 973 -27.96 -5.53 16.27
N LEU A 974 -27.33 -4.61 15.54
CA LEU A 974 -27.50 -3.17 15.67
C LEU A 974 -28.96 -2.76 15.43
N ARG A 975 -29.61 -3.27 14.38
CA ARG A 975 -31.04 -3.00 14.11
C ARG A 975 -31.92 -3.42 15.29
N GLY A 976 -31.69 -4.60 15.85
CA GLY A 976 -32.42 -5.09 17.02
C GLY A 976 -32.28 -4.21 18.27
N GLN A 977 -31.15 -3.51 18.41
CA GLN A 977 -30.85 -2.64 19.55
C GLN A 977 -31.25 -1.16 19.29
N LEU A 978 -30.75 -0.57 18.21
CA LEU A 978 -30.82 0.86 17.93
C LEU A 978 -32.21 1.30 17.42
N ALA A 979 -32.93 0.47 16.67
CA ALA A 979 -34.27 0.81 16.18
C ALA A 979 -35.27 1.10 17.32
N THR A 980 -35.03 0.54 18.51
CA THR A 980 -35.81 0.82 19.72
C THR A 980 -35.22 1.99 20.50
N LEU A 981 -33.90 2.03 20.63
CA LEU A 981 -33.22 2.99 21.50
C LEU A 981 -33.26 4.42 20.96
N MET A 982 -33.11 4.63 19.65
CA MET A 982 -33.05 6.00 19.07
C MET A 982 -34.31 6.82 19.38
N PRO A 983 -35.55 6.29 19.18
CA PRO A 983 -36.75 7.00 19.62
C PRO A 983 -36.85 7.22 21.13
N GLU A 984 -36.43 6.24 21.95
CA GLU A 984 -36.45 6.37 23.43
C GLU A 984 -35.54 7.49 23.92
N LEU A 985 -34.42 7.73 23.24
CA LEU A 985 -33.49 8.81 23.51
C LEU A 985 -33.91 10.17 22.89
N GLY A 986 -35.01 10.18 22.13
CA GLY A 986 -35.52 11.38 21.47
C GLY A 986 -34.65 11.82 20.29
N ILE A 987 -34.01 10.87 19.59
CA ILE A 987 -33.25 11.13 18.37
C ILE A 987 -34.22 11.38 17.22
N ASP A 988 -34.00 12.47 16.47
CA ASP A 988 -34.87 12.89 15.38
C ASP A 988 -34.49 12.27 14.04
N LEU A 989 -33.19 12.23 13.78
CA LEU A 989 -32.58 11.78 12.53
C LEU A 989 -31.35 10.94 12.83
N VAL A 990 -31.24 9.80 12.15
CA VAL A 990 -30.01 9.00 12.06
C VAL A 990 -29.48 9.10 10.64
N LEU A 991 -28.21 9.45 10.53
CA LEU A 991 -27.45 9.49 9.29
C LEU A 991 -26.62 8.20 9.19
N GLU A 992 -26.76 7.51 8.06
CA GLU A 992 -26.20 6.18 7.81
C GLU A 992 -25.27 6.17 6.57
N GLY A 993 -24.44 5.13 6.47
CA GLY A 993 -23.55 4.82 5.35
C GLY A 993 -23.44 3.31 5.14
N HIS A 994 -22.26 2.83 4.71
CA HIS A 994 -21.89 1.42 4.54
C HIS A 994 -22.47 0.75 3.29
N ASP A 995 -23.78 0.82 3.09
CA ASP A 995 -24.39 0.31 1.87
C ASP A 995 -24.45 1.48 0.86
N HIS A 996 -23.71 1.37 -0.26
CA HIS A 996 -23.52 2.47 -1.21
C HIS A 996 -24.76 2.71 -2.11
N VAL A 997 -25.93 2.88 -1.50
CA VAL A 997 -27.25 3.11 -2.10
C VAL A 997 -27.99 4.20 -1.33
N TYR A 998 -28.98 4.83 -1.96
CA TYR A 998 -29.80 5.84 -1.27
C TYR A 998 -31.08 5.22 -0.70
N LEU A 999 -31.28 5.36 0.61
CA LEU A 999 -32.49 4.94 1.30
C LEU A 999 -32.92 5.95 2.36
N ARG A 1000 -34.24 6.14 2.48
CA ARG A 1000 -34.83 6.88 3.60
C ARG A 1000 -36.06 6.19 4.15
N THR A 1001 -36.12 6.00 5.46
CA THR A 1001 -37.28 5.42 6.14
C THR A 1001 -38.39 6.45 6.40
N ASP A 1002 -39.58 5.97 6.76
CA ASP A 1002 -40.55 6.78 7.53
C ASP A 1002 -40.08 6.87 9.00
N ALA A 1003 -40.85 7.47 9.91
CA ALA A 1003 -40.53 7.47 11.33
C ALA A 1003 -40.63 6.05 11.92
N MET A 1004 -39.51 5.52 12.41
CA MET A 1004 -39.37 4.14 12.91
C MET A 1004 -39.35 4.08 14.43
N SER A 1005 -39.96 3.04 15.01
CA SER A 1005 -39.79 2.66 16.40
C SER A 1005 -39.94 1.16 16.56
N ASN A 1006 -38.97 0.52 17.24
CA ASN A 1006 -38.97 -0.94 17.47
C ASN A 1006 -39.12 -1.73 16.15
N ASN A 1007 -38.37 -1.32 15.12
CA ASN A 1007 -38.40 -1.88 13.76
C ASN A 1007 -39.80 -1.84 13.09
N GLU A 1008 -40.68 -0.93 13.51
CA GLU A 1008 -41.99 -0.70 12.90
C GLU A 1008 -42.17 0.77 12.51
N VAL A 1009 -42.95 1.03 11.44
CA VAL A 1009 -43.31 2.39 11.05
C VAL A 1009 -44.36 2.95 12.00
N VAL A 1010 -44.02 4.04 12.70
CA VAL A 1010 -44.95 4.83 13.51
C VAL A 1010 -45.39 6.03 12.72
N LYS A 1011 -46.43 5.84 11.90
CA LYS A 1011 -46.92 6.84 10.93
C LYS A 1011 -47.13 8.21 11.59
N PRO A 1012 -46.33 9.22 11.23
CA PRO A 1012 -46.49 10.56 11.80
C PRO A 1012 -47.68 11.27 11.15
N GLN A 1013 -48.16 12.30 11.82
CA GLN A 1013 -48.97 13.29 11.13
C GLN A 1013 -48.10 14.01 10.10
N THR A 1014 -48.63 14.26 8.90
CA THR A 1014 -47.91 14.98 7.85
C THR A 1014 -48.55 16.33 7.55
N ALA A 1015 -47.74 17.31 7.15
CA ALA A 1015 -48.18 18.63 6.74
C ALA A 1015 -47.26 19.21 5.66
N ASN A 1016 -47.83 19.94 4.71
CA ASN A 1016 -47.01 20.73 3.78
C ASN A 1016 -46.47 21.96 4.50
N VAL A 1017 -45.15 22.09 4.50
CA VAL A 1017 -44.41 23.27 4.97
C VAL A 1017 -43.62 23.86 3.80
N THR A 1018 -43.28 25.15 3.86
CA THR A 1018 -42.53 25.81 2.78
C THR A 1018 -41.25 26.43 3.32
N HIS A 1019 -40.14 26.16 2.64
CA HIS A 1019 -38.84 26.76 2.91
C HIS A 1019 -38.15 27.11 1.59
N ASN A 1020 -37.60 28.31 1.48
CA ASN A 1020 -36.96 28.82 0.25
C ASN A 1020 -37.78 28.61 -1.04
N ALA A 1021 -39.11 28.83 -0.95
CA ALA A 1021 -40.08 28.61 -2.02
C ALA A 1021 -40.24 27.15 -2.50
N ILE A 1022 -39.66 26.18 -1.78
CA ILE A 1022 -39.83 24.75 -1.98
C ILE A 1022 -40.85 24.23 -0.96
N GLN A 1023 -41.77 23.37 -1.41
CA GLN A 1023 -42.69 22.67 -0.51
C GLN A 1023 -42.10 21.35 -0.07
N TYR A 1024 -42.15 21.09 1.24
CA TYR A 1024 -41.72 19.85 1.86
C TYR A 1024 -42.92 19.17 2.52
N ASN A 1025 -42.95 17.85 2.45
CA ASN A 1025 -43.84 17.04 3.26
C ASN A 1025 -43.19 16.83 4.63
N ALA A 1026 -43.64 17.57 5.64
CA ALA A 1026 -43.11 17.50 6.98
C ALA A 1026 -43.77 16.42 7.81
N LYS A 1027 -42.95 15.62 8.48
CA LYS A 1027 -43.36 14.75 9.59
C LYS A 1027 -43.51 15.60 10.85
N VAL A 1028 -44.74 15.74 11.33
CA VAL A 1028 -45.10 16.61 12.44
C VAL A 1028 -44.99 15.85 13.76
N LYS A 1029 -44.01 16.24 14.57
CA LYS A 1029 -43.69 15.66 15.88
C LYS A 1029 -43.74 14.12 15.85
N PRO A 1030 -42.95 13.48 14.98
CA PRO A 1030 -42.95 12.03 14.88
C PRO A 1030 -42.61 11.41 16.24
N ALA A 1031 -43.31 10.33 16.59
CA ALA A 1031 -43.01 9.57 17.81
C ALA A 1031 -41.87 8.55 17.62
N GLY A 1032 -41.37 8.41 16.38
CA GLY A 1032 -40.22 7.59 16.00
C GLY A 1032 -39.12 8.43 15.34
N THR A 1033 -38.01 7.78 15.02
CA THR A 1033 -36.81 8.38 14.42
C THR A 1033 -36.77 8.12 12.91
N VAL A 1034 -36.34 9.10 12.12
CA VAL A 1034 -36.11 8.92 10.68
C VAL A 1034 -34.67 8.49 10.45
N TYR A 1035 -34.44 7.56 9.52
CA TYR A 1035 -33.12 7.07 9.13
C TYR A 1035 -32.89 7.41 7.66
N ALA A 1036 -31.71 7.91 7.34
CA ALA A 1036 -31.34 8.35 6.00
C ALA A 1036 -29.90 7.96 5.66
N GLU A 1037 -29.77 7.22 4.55
CA GLU A 1037 -28.53 6.80 3.92
C GLU A 1037 -28.38 7.58 2.62
N SER A 1038 -27.28 8.31 2.46
CA SER A 1038 -27.09 9.24 1.33
C SER A 1038 -26.53 8.56 0.07
N GLY A 1039 -26.15 7.28 0.14
CA GLY A 1039 -25.30 6.63 -0.87
C GLY A 1039 -23.84 7.08 -0.76
N THR A 1040 -23.00 6.60 -1.69
CA THR A 1040 -21.57 6.96 -1.73
C THR A 1040 -21.35 8.37 -2.30
N ALA A 1041 -20.47 9.13 -1.66
CA ALA A 1041 -19.93 10.39 -2.16
C ALA A 1041 -18.75 10.23 -3.14
N GLY A 1042 -18.22 9.02 -3.24
CA GLY A 1042 -17.10 8.62 -4.08
C GLY A 1042 -17.53 7.75 -5.26
N VAL A 1043 -16.73 6.71 -5.53
CA VAL A 1043 -16.78 5.94 -6.79
C VAL A 1043 -17.31 4.51 -6.66
N LYS A 1044 -17.47 4.00 -5.43
CA LYS A 1044 -17.84 2.61 -5.19
C LYS A 1044 -19.34 2.46 -5.19
N HIS A 1045 -20.01 2.31 -6.33
CA HIS A 1045 -21.47 2.19 -6.37
C HIS A 1045 -21.95 0.75 -6.17
N TYR A 1046 -23.01 0.55 -5.37
CA TYR A 1046 -23.64 -0.77 -5.19
C TYR A 1046 -24.93 -0.90 -5.98
N ASN A 1047 -25.21 -2.14 -6.39
CA ASN A 1047 -26.52 -2.48 -6.91
C ASN A 1047 -27.50 -2.72 -5.75
N ALA A 1048 -28.52 -1.87 -5.68
CA ALA A 1048 -29.66 -2.07 -4.80
C ALA A 1048 -30.31 -3.47 -4.94
N LYS A 1049 -30.50 -4.17 -3.82
CA LYS A 1049 -31.36 -5.38 -3.74
C LYS A 1049 -32.80 -5.04 -4.13
N ASP A 1050 -33.53 -6.04 -4.64
CA ASP A 1050 -34.98 -5.91 -4.84
C ASP A 1050 -35.63 -5.53 -3.51
N PRO A 1051 -36.36 -4.41 -3.44
CA PRO A 1051 -37.04 -3.99 -2.21
C PRO A 1051 -37.98 -5.04 -1.61
N ALA A 1052 -38.50 -5.99 -2.41
CA ALA A 1052 -39.29 -7.11 -1.88
C ALA A 1052 -38.47 -8.03 -0.96
N SER A 1053 -37.16 -8.15 -1.18
CA SER A 1053 -36.26 -8.95 -0.34
C SER A 1053 -36.01 -8.28 1.01
N THR A 1054 -35.88 -6.95 1.05
CA THR A 1054 -35.65 -6.21 2.31
C THR A 1054 -36.91 -5.98 3.12
N ASP A 1055 -38.09 -6.01 2.49
CA ASP A 1055 -39.40 -5.99 3.18
C ASP A 1055 -39.59 -7.15 4.17
N GLU A 1056 -38.82 -8.24 4.04
CA GLU A 1056 -38.82 -9.37 4.97
C GLU A 1056 -38.08 -9.06 6.29
N LEU A 1057 -37.20 -8.05 6.28
CA LEU A 1057 -36.33 -7.67 7.40
C LEU A 1057 -36.89 -6.48 8.18
N PHE A 1058 -37.46 -5.50 7.47
CA PHE A 1058 -38.05 -4.29 8.06
C PHE A 1058 -39.16 -3.73 7.15
N PRO A 1059 -40.06 -2.86 7.66
CA PRO A 1059 -41.10 -2.25 6.85
C PRO A 1059 -40.55 -1.43 5.69
N ARG A 1060 -41.18 -1.55 4.51
CA ARG A 1060 -40.84 -0.79 3.30
C ARG A 1060 -40.43 0.66 3.58
N ALA A 1061 -39.19 0.99 3.19
CA ALA A 1061 -38.67 2.35 3.24
C ALA A 1061 -39.52 3.33 2.42
N GLU A 1062 -39.56 4.60 2.83
CA GLU A 1062 -40.39 5.61 2.19
C GLU A 1062 -39.79 6.07 0.84
N MET A 1063 -38.47 6.12 0.75
CA MET A 1063 -37.75 6.39 -0.49
C MET A 1063 -36.57 5.43 -0.66
N ILE A 1064 -36.42 4.93 -1.89
CA ILE A 1064 -35.29 4.11 -2.35
C ILE A 1064 -34.90 4.65 -3.73
N TYR A 1065 -33.62 5.00 -3.90
CA TYR A 1065 -33.11 5.49 -5.18
C TYR A 1065 -31.81 4.76 -5.54
N ASN A 1066 -31.75 4.22 -6.76
CA ASN A 1066 -30.58 3.52 -7.25
C ASN A 1066 -29.86 4.39 -8.28
N THR A 1067 -28.55 4.54 -8.15
CA THR A 1067 -27.73 5.40 -9.00
C THR A 1067 -26.28 4.95 -8.98
N ASP A 1068 -25.59 5.22 -10.09
CA ASP A 1068 -24.15 5.06 -10.31
C ASP A 1068 -23.41 6.41 -10.21
N LYS A 1069 -24.00 7.37 -9.49
CA LYS A 1069 -23.50 8.74 -9.40
C LYS A 1069 -23.19 9.07 -7.95
N PRO A 1070 -22.11 9.82 -7.68
CA PRO A 1070 -21.82 10.33 -6.35
C PRO A 1070 -23.00 11.11 -5.77
N MET A 1071 -23.18 11.04 -4.45
CA MET A 1071 -24.29 11.66 -3.76
C MET A 1071 -23.86 12.47 -2.53
N TYR A 1072 -24.66 13.47 -2.21
CA TYR A 1072 -24.63 14.15 -0.91
C TYR A 1072 -26.03 14.57 -0.52
N SER A 1073 -26.22 14.87 0.77
CA SER A 1073 -27.44 15.48 1.28
C SER A 1073 -27.15 16.82 1.96
N ALA A 1074 -28.06 17.77 1.81
CA ALA A 1074 -28.02 19.04 2.52
C ALA A 1074 -29.16 19.08 3.53
N ILE A 1075 -28.81 19.37 4.79
CA ILE A 1075 -29.75 19.39 5.90
C ILE A 1075 -29.78 20.81 6.47
N GLN A 1076 -30.95 21.44 6.42
CA GLN A 1076 -31.16 22.79 6.97
C GLN A 1076 -32.00 22.71 8.24
N ILE A 1077 -31.47 23.23 9.35
CA ILE A 1077 -32.19 23.43 10.60
C ILE A 1077 -32.61 24.89 10.69
N LYS A 1078 -33.87 25.13 11.05
CA LYS A 1078 -34.41 26.47 11.30
C LYS A 1078 -35.44 26.42 12.42
N GLY A 1079 -35.01 26.77 13.62
CA GLY A 1079 -35.81 26.70 14.83
C GLY A 1079 -36.33 25.28 15.05
N ASP A 1080 -37.65 25.14 14.95
CA ASP A 1080 -38.37 23.88 15.18
C ASP A 1080 -38.68 23.12 13.87
N ARG A 1081 -37.92 23.40 12.80
CA ARG A 1081 -37.96 22.69 11.51
C ARG A 1081 -36.57 22.14 11.12
N LEU A 1082 -36.56 20.95 10.55
CA LEU A 1082 -35.44 20.33 9.84
C LEU A 1082 -35.90 20.04 8.42
N PHE A 1083 -35.13 20.47 7.43
CA PHE A 1083 -35.32 20.20 6.00
C PHE A 1083 -34.16 19.34 5.51
N PHE A 1084 -34.46 18.40 4.62
CA PHE A 1084 -33.48 17.51 4.05
C PHE A 1084 -33.70 17.46 2.55
N ASP A 1085 -32.61 17.59 1.80
CA ASP A 1085 -32.55 17.43 0.36
C ASP A 1085 -31.38 16.51 -0.01
N ALA A 1086 -31.63 15.46 -0.80
CA ALA A 1086 -30.58 14.61 -1.36
C ALA A 1086 -30.33 14.93 -2.83
N TYR A 1087 -29.06 14.86 -3.25
CA TYR A 1087 -28.61 15.17 -4.60
C TYR A 1087 -27.65 14.11 -5.14
N THR A 1088 -27.79 13.77 -6.42
CA THR A 1088 -26.71 13.14 -7.21
C THR A 1088 -25.83 14.20 -7.86
N VAL A 1089 -24.55 13.91 -8.08
CA VAL A 1089 -23.57 14.80 -8.72
C VAL A 1089 -23.12 14.22 -10.06
N ASP A 1090 -23.03 15.09 -11.08
CA ASP A 1090 -22.53 14.77 -12.42
C ASP A 1090 -21.72 15.96 -12.95
N GLY A 1091 -20.39 15.84 -12.88
CA GLY A 1091 -19.47 16.97 -13.04
C GLY A 1091 -19.79 18.07 -12.03
N ASP A 1092 -19.95 19.31 -12.49
CA ASP A 1092 -20.31 20.46 -11.64
C ASP A 1092 -21.83 20.57 -11.35
N ASN A 1093 -22.67 19.63 -11.84
CA ASN A 1093 -24.12 19.72 -11.69
C ASN A 1093 -24.62 18.81 -10.57
N SER A 1094 -25.57 19.29 -9.76
CA SER A 1094 -26.33 18.42 -8.86
C SER A 1094 -27.80 18.31 -9.25
N THR A 1095 -28.36 17.12 -9.12
CA THR A 1095 -29.79 16.84 -9.37
C THR A 1095 -30.44 16.36 -8.10
N LYS A 1096 -31.48 17.06 -7.63
CA LYS A 1096 -32.24 16.68 -6.44
C LYS A 1096 -33.01 15.38 -6.69
N VAL A 1097 -32.88 14.40 -5.81
CA VAL A 1097 -33.53 13.08 -5.94
C VAL A 1097 -34.60 12.83 -4.89
N ASP A 1098 -34.48 13.41 -3.70
CA ASP A 1098 -35.48 13.31 -2.63
C ASP A 1098 -35.48 14.59 -1.78
N SER A 1099 -36.61 14.84 -1.12
CA SER A 1099 -36.71 15.86 -0.09
C SER A 1099 -37.80 15.57 0.94
N PHE A 1100 -37.52 15.88 2.21
CA PHE A 1100 -38.51 15.80 3.29
C PHE A 1100 -38.23 16.85 4.38
N ALA A 1101 -39.15 16.95 5.33
CA ALA A 1101 -38.95 17.77 6.51
C ALA A 1101 -39.41 17.07 7.79
N ILE A 1102 -38.90 17.52 8.94
CA ILE A 1102 -39.42 17.23 10.27
C ILE A 1102 -39.82 18.56 10.90
N ALA A 1103 -41.01 18.60 11.49
CA ALA A 1103 -41.54 19.80 12.14
C ALA A 1103 -41.97 19.46 13.57
N LYS A 1104 -41.38 20.10 14.58
CA LYS A 1104 -41.77 19.84 15.99
C LYS A 1104 -43.13 20.47 16.34
N THR A 1105 -43.51 21.56 15.66
CA THR A 1105 -44.84 22.19 15.77
C THR A 1105 -45.39 22.58 14.38
N LEU A 1106 -46.58 23.16 14.30
CA LEU A 1106 -47.11 23.77 13.07
C LEU A 1106 -47.51 25.22 13.36
N THR A 1107 -47.28 26.12 12.41
CA THR A 1107 -47.86 27.47 12.53
C THR A 1107 -49.39 27.41 12.41
N PRO A 1108 -50.14 28.37 12.98
CA PRO A 1108 -51.60 28.41 12.85
C PRO A 1108 -52.08 28.40 11.39
N MET A 1109 -51.33 29.03 10.48
CA MET A 1109 -51.64 29.02 9.05
C MET A 1109 -51.39 27.66 8.40
N GLU A 1110 -50.29 26.97 8.73
CA GLU A 1110 -50.00 25.62 8.22
C GLU A 1110 -51.01 24.61 8.75
N ALA A 1111 -51.34 24.66 10.05
CA ALA A 1111 -52.37 23.80 10.63
C ALA A 1111 -53.73 24.00 9.93
N GLN A 1112 -54.10 25.26 9.66
CA GLN A 1112 -55.33 25.60 8.96
C GLN A 1112 -55.31 25.19 7.47
N ALA A 1113 -54.20 25.40 6.77
CA ALA A 1113 -54.02 25.03 5.36
C ALA A 1113 -54.02 23.51 5.14
N ASN A 1114 -53.54 22.75 6.11
CA ASN A 1114 -53.53 21.30 6.10
C ASN A 1114 -54.81 20.68 6.72
N ASN A 1115 -55.84 21.48 7.06
CA ASN A 1115 -57.08 21.05 7.76
C ASN A 1115 -56.84 20.31 9.09
N ILE A 1116 -55.72 20.58 9.75
CA ILE A 1116 -55.35 19.97 11.03
C ILE A 1116 -55.91 20.86 12.15
N THR A 1117 -56.91 20.35 12.89
CA THR A 1117 -57.40 21.01 14.11
C THR A 1117 -56.75 20.38 15.33
N ASP A 1118 -55.98 21.18 16.07
CA ASP A 1118 -55.38 20.77 17.33
C ASP A 1118 -56.49 20.42 18.34
N SER A 1119 -56.70 19.12 18.53
CA SER A 1119 -57.71 18.58 19.41
C SER A 1119 -57.16 17.37 20.15
N SER A 1120 -56.48 17.61 21.27
CA SER A 1120 -56.86 17.07 22.59
C SER A 1120 -55.71 17.09 23.60
N VAL A 1121 -55.72 18.09 24.48
CA VAL A 1121 -55.52 17.84 25.91
C VAL A 1121 -56.93 17.69 26.49
N ILE A 1122 -57.31 16.49 26.91
CA ILE A 1122 -58.21 16.18 28.05
C ILE A 1122 -58.41 14.65 28.13
N SER A 1123 -58.10 14.13 29.31
CA SER A 1123 -58.40 12.79 29.82
C SER A 1123 -59.89 12.42 29.75
N ALA A 1124 -60.21 11.16 29.41
CA ALA A 1124 -61.15 10.36 30.20
C ALA A 1124 -61.19 8.90 29.73
N ASP A 1125 -61.25 8.06 30.74
CA ASP A 1125 -61.28 6.62 30.78
C ASP A 1125 -62.62 6.01 30.31
N SER A 1126 -62.60 4.70 30.14
CA SER A 1126 -63.72 3.73 30.26
C SER A 1126 -64.54 3.30 29.02
N THR A 1127 -64.41 1.98 28.78
CA THR A 1127 -65.47 0.97 28.51
C THR A 1127 -66.06 0.82 27.10
N GLY A 1128 -65.63 -0.26 26.43
CA GLY A 1128 -66.43 -1.47 26.20
C GLY A 1128 -67.52 -1.43 25.13
N GLY A 1129 -67.49 -2.39 24.19
CA GLY A 1129 -68.69 -2.72 23.40
C GLY A 1129 -68.45 -3.44 22.08
N ARG A 1130 -68.53 -4.78 22.16
CA ARG A 1130 -68.51 -5.82 21.13
C ARG A 1130 -69.59 -5.70 20.02
N ALA A 1131 -69.31 -6.39 18.90
CA ALA A 1131 -70.25 -7.05 17.96
C ALA A 1131 -71.00 -6.12 16.96
N GLU A 1132 -71.31 -6.50 15.71
CA GLU A 1132 -71.33 -7.79 15.02
C GLU A 1132 -71.46 -7.56 13.50
N ASN A 1133 -71.06 -8.59 12.74
CA ASN A 1133 -71.14 -8.76 11.29
C ASN A 1133 -72.55 -8.74 10.69
N GLN A 1134 -72.61 -8.49 9.38
CA GLN A 1134 -73.30 -9.26 8.31
C GLN A 1134 -73.25 -8.40 7.03
N SER A 1135 -73.23 -8.86 5.78
CA SER A 1135 -73.13 -10.16 5.09
C SER A 1135 -73.23 -9.78 3.59
N ASP A 1136 -72.26 -10.13 2.74
CA ASP A 1136 -72.27 -11.29 1.83
C ASP A 1136 -73.35 -11.31 0.75
N THR A 1137 -72.91 -11.36 -0.52
CA THR A 1137 -73.38 -12.21 -1.65
C THR A 1137 -72.53 -11.83 -2.88
N ASN A 1138 -71.56 -12.57 -3.44
CA ASN A 1138 -71.28 -13.99 -3.68
C ASN A 1138 -71.81 -14.54 -5.04
N SER A 1139 -70.94 -15.34 -5.67
CA SER A 1139 -71.07 -16.23 -6.84
C SER A 1139 -70.85 -15.63 -8.24
N GLY A 1140 -70.04 -16.22 -9.14
CA GLY A 1140 -69.27 -17.48 -9.18
C GLY A 1140 -68.46 -17.53 -10.50
N SER A 1141 -67.61 -18.51 -10.84
CA SER A 1141 -67.21 -19.77 -10.22
C SER A 1141 -66.10 -20.45 -11.06
N LYS A 1142 -65.03 -20.91 -10.38
CA LYS A 1142 -64.28 -22.20 -10.47
C LYS A 1142 -63.58 -22.59 -11.80
N VAL A 1143 -62.42 -23.27 -11.85
CA VAL A 1143 -62.00 -24.57 -11.24
C VAL A 1143 -60.44 -24.71 -11.36
N SER A 1144 -59.66 -24.80 -10.27
CA SER A 1144 -58.92 -25.97 -9.69
C SER A 1144 -57.37 -25.96 -9.82
N GLY A 1145 -56.66 -26.24 -8.71
CA GLY A 1145 -55.30 -26.80 -8.71
C GLY A 1145 -54.38 -26.34 -7.55
N SER A 1146 -54.36 -27.10 -6.46
CA SER A 1146 -53.45 -27.03 -5.28
C SER A 1146 -52.23 -27.98 -5.53
N PRO A 1147 -51.09 -28.00 -4.77
CA PRO A 1147 -50.92 -27.62 -3.36
C PRO A 1147 -49.59 -26.98 -2.88
N HIS A 1148 -49.65 -26.53 -1.63
CA HIS A 1148 -48.58 -26.17 -0.69
C HIS A 1148 -47.17 -26.74 -0.94
N SER A 1149 -46.18 -25.86 -0.80
CA SER A 1149 -44.82 -26.18 -0.34
C SER A 1149 -44.54 -25.48 1.01
N PRO A 1150 -43.69 -26.04 1.89
CA PRO A 1150 -43.47 -25.53 3.24
C PRO A 1150 -42.39 -24.42 3.27
N LYS A 1151 -42.52 -23.53 4.26
CA LYS A 1151 -41.54 -22.52 4.66
C LYS A 1151 -40.15 -23.12 4.89
N THR A 1152 -39.13 -22.55 4.25
CA THR A 1152 -37.71 -22.72 4.60
C THR A 1152 -37.18 -21.40 5.16
N ALA A 1153 -36.44 -21.49 6.26
CA ALA A 1153 -35.74 -20.37 6.90
C ALA A 1153 -34.49 -20.01 6.08
N GLY A 1154 -34.31 -18.73 5.76
CA GLY A 1154 -33.08 -18.21 5.15
C GLY A 1154 -31.92 -18.19 6.15
N ILE A 1155 -30.72 -18.51 5.69
CA ILE A 1155 -29.45 -18.51 6.41
C ILE A 1155 -28.49 -17.62 5.59
N SER A 1156 -27.63 -16.81 6.24
CA SER A 1156 -26.75 -15.81 5.59
C SER A 1156 -25.55 -16.41 4.82
N LEU A 1157 -25.01 -15.63 3.88
CA LEU A 1157 -23.96 -15.98 2.91
C LEU A 1157 -22.65 -16.54 3.50
N ASP A 1158 -22.27 -16.16 4.73
CA ASP A 1158 -21.09 -16.70 5.43
C ASP A 1158 -21.12 -18.23 5.60
N SER A 1159 -22.30 -18.84 5.48
CA SER A 1159 -22.52 -20.26 5.67
C SER A 1159 -22.28 -21.10 4.40
N TYR A 1160 -22.07 -20.46 3.23
CA TYR A 1160 -22.20 -21.11 1.92
C TYR A 1160 -20.92 -21.22 1.07
N VAL A 1161 -19.79 -20.65 1.52
CA VAL A 1161 -18.48 -20.80 0.85
C VAL A 1161 -17.95 -22.25 0.85
N LEU A 1162 -18.60 -23.18 1.57
CA LEU A 1162 -17.91 -24.38 2.07
C LEU A 1162 -18.29 -25.69 1.36
N ILE A 1163 -18.82 -25.63 0.13
CA ILE A 1163 -19.33 -26.80 -0.59
C ILE A 1163 -18.36 -27.37 -1.67
N ILE A 1164 -17.09 -26.93 -1.74
CA ILE A 1164 -16.11 -27.53 -2.68
C ILE A 1164 -14.76 -27.90 -2.00
N PRO A 1165 -14.70 -28.86 -1.05
CA PRO A 1165 -13.50 -29.02 -0.22
C PRO A 1165 -12.29 -29.67 -0.93
N ALA A 1166 -12.44 -30.24 -2.14
CA ALA A 1166 -11.35 -30.92 -2.84
C ALA A 1166 -10.73 -30.11 -3.99
N ALA A 1167 -11.54 -29.33 -4.71
CA ALA A 1167 -11.08 -28.53 -5.84
C ALA A 1167 -10.74 -27.09 -5.45
N ALA A 1168 -11.50 -26.48 -4.54
CA ALA A 1168 -11.17 -25.17 -3.98
C ALA A 1168 -9.86 -25.25 -3.19
N LEU A 1169 -9.60 -26.34 -2.45
CA LEU A 1169 -8.31 -26.50 -1.78
C LEU A 1169 -7.15 -26.64 -2.77
N ALA A 1170 -7.33 -27.26 -3.95
CA ALA A 1170 -6.29 -27.36 -4.96
C ALA A 1170 -5.97 -25.99 -5.61
N VAL A 1171 -7.00 -25.16 -5.83
CA VAL A 1171 -6.85 -23.77 -6.32
C VAL A 1171 -6.27 -22.87 -5.23
N ILE A 1172 -6.74 -22.97 -3.99
CA ILE A 1172 -6.18 -22.26 -2.82
C ILE A 1172 -4.72 -22.66 -2.61
N ILE A 1173 -4.35 -23.94 -2.75
CA ILE A 1173 -2.95 -24.38 -2.67
C ILE A 1173 -2.12 -23.82 -3.84
N ALA A 1174 -2.65 -23.77 -5.06
CA ALA A 1174 -1.96 -23.18 -6.21
C ALA A 1174 -1.78 -21.66 -6.05
N VAL A 1175 -2.83 -20.94 -5.65
CA VAL A 1175 -2.82 -19.50 -5.36
C VAL A 1175 -1.92 -19.17 -4.17
N ILE A 1176 -1.85 -20.01 -3.13
CA ILE A 1176 -0.94 -19.84 -2.00
C ILE A 1176 0.52 -20.13 -2.38
N ILE A 1177 0.78 -21.11 -3.25
CA ILE A 1177 2.12 -21.39 -3.79
C ILE A 1177 2.59 -20.23 -4.69
N ILE A 1178 1.68 -19.65 -5.48
CA ILE A 1178 1.94 -18.46 -6.31
C ILE A 1178 2.14 -17.21 -5.44
N LYS A 1179 1.28 -16.97 -4.45
CA LYS A 1179 1.37 -15.84 -3.50
C LYS A 1179 2.67 -15.85 -2.71
N LYS A 1180 3.03 -16.99 -2.10
CA LYS A 1180 4.30 -17.16 -1.38
C LYS A 1180 5.53 -16.96 -2.27
N LYS A 1181 5.39 -17.18 -3.59
CA LYS A 1181 6.46 -16.99 -4.56
C LYS A 1181 6.52 -15.57 -5.10
N LEU A 1182 5.41 -14.86 -5.25
CA LEU A 1182 5.43 -13.40 -5.50
C LEU A 1182 6.14 -12.70 -4.33
N ASP A 1183 5.89 -13.15 -3.10
CA ASP A 1183 6.60 -12.70 -1.89
C ASP A 1183 8.08 -13.10 -1.86
N ASP A 1184 8.51 -14.17 -2.57
CA ASP A 1184 9.92 -14.61 -2.63
C ASP A 1184 10.66 -14.10 -3.91
N PHE A 1185 9.93 -13.75 -4.98
CA PHE A 1185 10.47 -13.28 -6.26
C PHE A 1185 10.82 -11.78 -6.21
N TYR A 1186 10.21 -11.04 -5.29
CA TYR A 1186 10.56 -9.65 -4.99
C TYR A 1186 11.89 -9.50 -4.20
N TYR A 1187 12.44 -10.60 -3.65
CA TYR A 1187 13.62 -10.59 -2.78
C TYR A 1187 14.85 -11.33 -3.35
N ALA A 1188 14.78 -11.77 -4.60
CA ALA A 1188 15.83 -12.55 -5.28
C ALA A 1188 16.11 -11.98 -6.66
#